data_AF-A0A6N7GLA6-F1
#
_entry.id   AF-A0A6N7GLA6-F1
#
_cell.length_a   1.000
_cell.length_b   1.000
_cell.length_c   1.000
_cell.angle_alpha   90.00
_cell.angle_beta   90.00
_cell.angle_gamma   90.00
#
_symmetry.space_group_name_H-M   'P 1'
#
loop_
_entity.id
_entity.type
_entity.pdbx_description
1 polymer ?
#
loop_
_entity_poly.entity_id
_entity_poly.type
_entity_poly.pdbx_seq_one_letter_code
_entity_poly.pdbx_strand_id
1 'polypeptide(L)'
;MTLETVWRDTPAAAATLASVGLVRVALVICYPFRCVERSNCGAERVVGSFNRAWYELRPRDEGLSRGRRRSRIRGRRLIVTHPQEPPLHELVSCVQAPTAVLSGPDGQIRPGGGQGVLRRDRRVLSELVVEVEGQPPVAVGHRLLDAGSARFVGVVRGLGEPGADPTVRLERERRAGADRVDERLALVNPTRTEISATVTVRAAADLASVTEVKRGGPVRPRPATAAGGGWEWADDHTGVRLRATGDPTVHGSSLRWRVRVPARGRWEVALALTVTDRSEPAPGFRPAPAASLGWRPVTGPGPADLTRLLHRGVGDLVALALAEPAAPADAFIAGGSPWFFTLFGRDSLWAARLTLPLGSDLARGTLRTLARRQGRRHDPVTAEAPGKILHEVRSPLPTGGPAGLPPVYFGTVDATALWVCLLHDAWRWGMAEPDVADLLDPLAAALDWLLGDADSDGDGFLEYLDLTGHGLANQGWKDSGDSIQFPDGSIAEPPIALSEAQAYAYQAAVGGAALLDALGRPGAGRVRDWAAQLRHRFREAFWVSDARGSFPAIALDGAKKPVPTATSNLGHLLGTGLLDPAEAAAVAARLGEPDLDSGYGLRTMSADALGFNPLGYHAGTVWPHDTAIAVQGLVAEGHPAVAASLAAGLLRAAPEFDYRLPELFGGTDARAGEPVLAYPAACRPQAWSAAVPVALLQAALGLAADVPAGVLRVRPAAEFADWFPLRVGGLQVAGHPVTVTVDATGRARVETAGGPAPVVVTGP
;
A
#
# COMPACT_ATOMS: atom_id res chain seq x y z
N MET A 1 6.69 55.97 0.93
CA MET A 1 8.00 56.28 0.32
C MET A 1 8.40 55.10 -0.54
N THR A 2 8.31 55.24 -1.85
CA THR A 2 8.55 54.18 -2.85
C THR A 2 10.02 54.17 -3.28
N LEU A 3 10.55 52.95 -3.41
CA LEU A 3 11.91 52.57 -3.80
C LEU A 3 12.18 52.86 -5.29
N GLU A 4 12.16 54.14 -5.66
CA GLU A 4 12.36 54.58 -7.05
C GLU A 4 13.59 55.49 -7.24
N THR A 5 14.54 55.51 -6.29
CA THR A 5 15.64 56.49 -6.34
C THR A 5 16.97 55.99 -5.76
N VAL A 6 17.51 54.86 -6.25
CA VAL A 6 18.90 54.47 -5.90
C VAL A 6 19.78 54.03 -7.08
N TRP A 7 19.28 53.74 -8.28
CA TRP A 7 20.14 53.26 -9.39
C TRP A 7 20.12 54.16 -10.63
N ARG A 8 20.43 55.45 -10.41
CA ARG A 8 21.09 56.28 -11.42
C ARG A 8 22.55 56.47 -10.99
N ASP A 9 23.45 56.43 -11.96
CA ASP A 9 24.89 56.74 -11.90
C ASP A 9 25.82 55.53 -11.69
N THR A 10 26.25 54.85 -12.77
CA THR A 10 27.48 55.22 -13.51
C THR A 10 27.66 54.32 -14.76
N PRO A 11 28.17 54.85 -15.91
CA PRO A 11 28.30 54.13 -17.18
C PRO A 11 29.76 53.76 -17.51
N ALA A 12 30.09 52.47 -17.59
CA ALA A 12 31.23 51.93 -18.35
C ALA A 12 31.29 50.40 -18.26
N ALA A 13 30.92 49.70 -19.33
CA ALA A 13 31.51 48.42 -19.79
C ALA A 13 30.60 47.71 -20.81
N ALA A 14 30.10 48.44 -21.81
CA ALA A 14 29.56 47.85 -23.04
C ALA A 14 30.60 48.02 -24.15
N ALA A 15 31.69 47.24 -24.09
CA ALA A 15 32.57 46.95 -25.22
C ALA A 15 33.79 46.18 -24.71
N THR A 16 33.67 44.85 -24.60
CA THR A 16 34.71 43.84 -24.88
C THR A 16 34.14 42.52 -24.35
N LEU A 17 33.34 41.82 -25.17
CA LEU A 17 33.13 40.36 -25.12
C LEU A 17 32.30 39.91 -26.35
N ALA A 18 32.52 40.56 -27.48
CA ALA A 18 32.24 39.99 -28.80
C ALA A 18 33.44 39.12 -29.21
N SER A 19 33.71 38.08 -28.43
CA SER A 19 34.59 36.98 -28.81
C SER A 19 34.37 35.83 -27.85
N VAL A 20 34.18 34.64 -28.43
CA VAL A 20 33.98 33.33 -27.79
C VAL A 20 32.50 32.96 -27.60
N GLY A 21 31.97 32.33 -28.64
CA GLY A 21 30.67 31.68 -28.63
C GLY A 21 30.68 30.38 -27.81
N LEU A 22 29.66 30.23 -26.97
CA LEU A 22 29.01 28.96 -26.58
C LEU A 22 27.95 29.29 -25.52
N VAL A 23 26.69 29.48 -25.94
CA VAL A 23 25.53 29.55 -25.03
C VAL A 23 24.42 28.64 -25.53
N ARG A 24 24.12 27.63 -24.70
CA ARG A 24 22.83 26.95 -24.44
C ARG A 24 23.20 25.79 -23.50
N VAL A 25 22.74 25.68 -22.25
CA VAL A 25 21.42 25.94 -21.66
C VAL A 25 21.59 26.03 -20.14
N ALA A 26 20.98 27.02 -19.48
CA ALA A 26 20.55 26.91 -18.08
C ALA A 26 19.57 28.04 -17.71
N LEU A 27 18.38 27.63 -17.24
CA LEU A 27 17.55 28.23 -16.17
C LEU A 27 16.96 29.66 -16.35
N VAL A 28 15.78 30.05 -15.82
CA VAL A 28 14.56 29.42 -15.26
C VAL A 28 13.63 30.59 -14.81
N ILE A 29 12.29 30.40 -14.83
CA ILE A 29 11.26 31.00 -13.90
C ILE A 29 10.74 32.46 -14.07
N CYS A 30 9.41 32.51 -14.33
CA CYS A 30 8.29 33.32 -13.76
C CYS A 30 8.29 34.87 -13.74
N TYR A 31 7.42 35.52 -14.56
CA TYR A 31 6.10 36.19 -14.23
C TYR A 31 6.21 37.65 -13.74
N PRO A 32 5.14 38.49 -13.67
CA PRO A 32 3.93 38.71 -14.50
C PRO A 32 3.87 40.17 -15.07
N PHE A 33 2.94 40.47 -16.01
CA PHE A 33 2.42 41.85 -16.13
C PHE A 33 0.89 41.87 -16.28
N ARG A 34 0.25 42.58 -15.36
CA ARG A 34 -1.08 43.18 -15.50
C ARG A 34 -0.96 44.44 -16.36
N CYS A 35 -1.90 44.66 -17.27
CA CYS A 35 -2.35 46.00 -17.67
C CYS A 35 -3.85 45.96 -18.01
N VAL A 36 -4.50 47.09 -17.74
CA VAL A 36 -5.94 47.29 -17.47
C VAL A 36 -6.55 48.20 -18.55
N GLU A 37 -7.81 47.91 -18.96
CA GLU A 37 -8.85 48.77 -19.59
C GLU A 37 -8.59 49.42 -20.97
N ARG A 38 -9.51 49.66 -21.92
CA ARG A 38 -10.98 49.59 -22.16
C ARG A 38 -11.14 49.74 -23.70
N SER A 39 -12.00 49.02 -24.44
CA SER A 39 -13.33 49.50 -24.90
C SER A 39 -13.85 48.62 -26.05
N ASN A 40 -15.17 48.43 -26.09
CA ASN A 40 -16.03 47.70 -27.04
C ASN A 40 -15.64 47.72 -28.54
N CYS A 41 -15.65 46.53 -29.17
CA CYS A 41 -16.37 46.22 -30.42
C CYS A 41 -16.47 44.68 -30.59
N GLY A 42 -17.57 44.22 -31.20
CA GLY A 42 -18.09 42.86 -31.09
C GLY A 42 -17.40 41.77 -31.93
N ALA A 43 -17.69 40.55 -31.47
CA ALA A 43 -17.92 39.28 -32.15
C ALA A 43 -17.27 38.95 -33.52
N GLU A 44 -16.80 37.69 -33.55
CA GLU A 44 -16.52 36.80 -34.70
C GLU A 44 -15.09 36.75 -35.27
N ARG A 45 -14.57 35.50 -35.24
CA ARG A 45 -13.39 34.96 -35.94
C ARG A 45 -12.03 35.42 -35.43
N VAL A 46 -11.37 34.58 -34.62
CA VAL A 46 -10.03 34.00 -34.87
C VAL A 46 -9.75 32.99 -33.74
N VAL A 47 -10.28 31.78 -33.86
CA VAL A 47 -9.75 30.57 -33.19
C VAL A 47 -9.83 29.46 -34.23
N GLY A 48 -8.82 29.41 -35.09
CA GLY A 48 -8.80 28.52 -36.24
C GLY A 48 -7.59 28.77 -37.11
N SER A 49 -6.39 28.72 -36.54
CA SER A 49 -5.11 28.56 -37.25
C SER A 49 -3.94 28.45 -36.28
N PHE A 50 -3.82 27.32 -35.56
CA PHE A 50 -2.55 26.90 -34.96
C PHE A 50 -2.38 25.37 -34.90
N ASN A 51 -3.06 24.64 -35.81
CA ASN A 51 -2.97 23.18 -35.89
C ASN A 51 -2.89 22.66 -37.34
N ARG A 52 -1.99 23.25 -38.14
CA ARG A 52 -1.65 22.79 -39.49
C ARG A 52 -0.19 23.08 -39.85
N ALA A 53 0.75 22.54 -39.08
CA ALA A 53 2.17 22.61 -39.42
C ALA A 53 2.97 21.44 -38.81
N TRP A 54 2.46 20.20 -38.90
CA TRP A 54 3.25 18.99 -38.56
C TRP A 54 2.96 17.78 -39.45
N TYR A 55 2.28 17.97 -40.58
CA TYR A 55 2.11 16.95 -41.61
C TYR A 55 2.26 17.62 -42.98
N GLU A 56 3.46 17.52 -43.55
CA GLU A 56 3.74 17.49 -45.01
C GLU A 56 5.23 17.78 -45.28
N LEU A 57 6.09 16.77 -45.16
CA LEU A 57 7.37 16.76 -45.86
C LEU A 57 7.68 15.32 -46.32
N ARG A 58 7.02 14.88 -47.39
CA ARG A 58 7.56 13.81 -48.26
C ARG A 58 8.52 14.46 -49.25
N PRO A 59 9.79 14.02 -49.37
CA PRO A 59 10.67 14.53 -50.42
C PRO A 59 10.28 13.92 -51.77
N ARG A 60 10.11 14.76 -52.79
CA ARG A 60 10.15 14.35 -54.20
C ARG A 60 11.60 14.19 -54.64
N ASP A 61 11.84 13.11 -55.39
CA ASP A 61 13.09 12.83 -56.11
C ASP A 61 13.34 13.86 -57.21
N GLU A 62 14.48 14.57 -57.17
CA GLU A 62 15.24 14.97 -58.36
C GLU A 62 16.74 15.01 -58.01
N GLY A 63 17.55 14.39 -58.88
CA GLY A 63 18.94 14.08 -58.62
C GLY A 63 19.89 15.26 -58.77
N LEU A 64 21.00 15.19 -58.04
CA LEU A 64 22.31 15.71 -58.47
C LEU A 64 23.41 15.00 -57.67
N SER A 65 24.22 14.25 -58.42
CA SER A 65 25.40 13.53 -57.97
C SER A 65 26.48 14.46 -57.40
N ARG A 66 26.99 14.17 -56.20
CA ARG A 66 28.41 14.34 -55.84
C ARG A 66 28.71 13.68 -54.48
N GLY A 67 29.74 12.83 -54.48
CA GLY A 67 30.03 11.87 -53.41
C GLY A 67 30.25 12.48 -52.03
N ARG A 68 29.74 11.79 -51.01
CA ARG A 68 30.19 11.93 -49.62
C ARG A 68 30.28 10.57 -48.95
N ARG A 69 31.41 10.38 -48.26
CA ARG A 69 31.79 9.23 -47.43
C ARG A 69 30.62 8.78 -46.57
N ARG A 70 30.30 7.48 -46.59
CA ARG A 70 29.43 6.81 -45.60
C ARG A 70 30.12 6.85 -44.24
N SER A 71 29.77 7.81 -43.38
CA SER A 71 29.98 7.67 -41.95
C SER A 71 28.86 6.77 -41.39
N ARG A 72 29.23 5.60 -40.88
CA ARG A 72 28.34 4.78 -40.05
C ARG A 72 28.12 5.54 -38.74
N ILE A 73 27.07 6.36 -38.66
CA ILE A 73 26.57 6.83 -37.37
C ILE A 73 25.88 5.64 -36.72
N ARG A 74 26.62 4.90 -35.88
CA ARG A 74 26.01 4.02 -34.88
C ARG A 74 25.22 4.92 -33.94
N GLY A 75 23.90 4.98 -34.11
CA GLY A 75 23.01 5.57 -33.12
C GLY A 75 23.15 4.82 -31.81
N ARG A 76 24.02 5.29 -30.91
CA ARG A 76 23.97 4.91 -29.50
C ARG A 76 22.63 5.44 -28.99
N ARG A 77 21.66 4.56 -28.76
CA ARG A 77 20.51 4.88 -27.89
C ARG A 77 21.12 5.31 -26.56
N LEU A 78 21.07 6.61 -26.27
CA LEU A 78 21.34 7.15 -24.94
C LEU A 78 20.22 6.63 -24.05
N ILE A 79 20.50 5.56 -23.30
CA ILE A 79 19.65 5.17 -22.17
C ILE A 79 19.89 6.25 -21.13
N VAL A 80 18.99 7.22 -21.05
CA VAL A 80 18.96 8.17 -19.93
C VAL A 80 18.51 7.38 -18.71
N THR A 81 19.46 7.04 -17.84
CA THR A 81 19.17 6.35 -16.58
C THR A 81 18.64 7.37 -15.57
N HIS A 82 17.32 7.51 -15.51
CA HIS A 82 16.70 8.15 -14.36
C HIS A 82 16.87 7.26 -13.12
N PRO A 83 17.06 7.82 -11.91
CA PRO A 83 16.95 7.06 -10.67
C PRO A 83 15.64 6.28 -10.65
N GLN A 84 15.72 4.96 -10.40
CA GLN A 84 14.57 4.07 -10.38
C GLN A 84 14.27 3.62 -8.96
N GLU A 85 13.00 3.38 -8.67
CA GLU A 85 12.60 2.84 -7.38
C GLU A 85 13.31 1.50 -7.10
N PRO A 86 13.88 1.30 -5.90
CA PRO A 86 14.65 0.10 -5.63
C PRO A 86 13.75 -1.15 -5.62
N PRO A 87 14.24 -2.29 -6.14
CA PRO A 87 13.53 -3.54 -6.02
C PRO A 87 13.49 -3.98 -4.55
N LEU A 88 12.28 -4.23 -4.06
CA LEU A 88 11.98 -4.75 -2.73
C LEU A 88 11.72 -6.26 -2.71
N HIS A 89 11.26 -6.83 -3.81
CA HIS A 89 10.86 -8.25 -3.89
C HIS A 89 11.97 -9.24 -3.53
N GLU A 90 13.24 -8.88 -3.73
CA GLU A 90 14.40 -9.71 -3.38
C GLU A 90 14.82 -9.59 -1.91
N LEU A 91 14.23 -8.64 -1.17
CA LEU A 91 14.65 -8.30 0.19
C LEU A 91 13.86 -9.07 1.24
N VAL A 92 14.57 -9.44 2.31
CA VAL A 92 13.97 -9.98 3.52
C VAL A 92 13.55 -8.82 4.41
N SER A 93 12.25 -8.74 4.71
CA SER A 93 11.64 -7.65 5.48
C SER A 93 11.23 -8.11 6.88
N CYS A 94 11.90 -7.57 7.89
CA CYS A 94 11.53 -7.66 9.30
C CYS A 94 10.81 -6.39 9.71
N VAL A 95 9.56 -6.47 10.18
CA VAL A 95 8.74 -5.30 10.52
C VAL A 95 8.28 -5.35 11.97
N GLN A 96 8.41 -4.23 12.65
CA GLN A 96 7.68 -3.86 13.85
C GLN A 96 7.49 -2.35 13.80
N ALA A 97 6.35 -1.90 13.28
CA ALA A 97 6.06 -0.51 13.01
C ALA A 97 6.33 0.36 14.26
N PRO A 98 6.96 1.54 14.09
CA PRO A 98 7.28 2.18 12.81
C PRO A 98 8.62 1.78 12.20
N THR A 99 9.22 0.65 12.59
CA THR A 99 10.54 0.17 12.10
C THR A 99 10.41 -0.99 11.11
N ALA A 100 11.18 -0.92 10.02
CA ALA A 100 11.48 -2.03 9.12
C ALA A 100 12.99 -2.24 9.03
N VAL A 101 13.38 -3.50 8.83
CA VAL A 101 14.75 -3.84 8.45
C VAL A 101 14.71 -4.62 7.15
N LEU A 102 15.30 -4.04 6.11
CA LEU A 102 15.40 -4.62 4.78
C LEU A 102 16.85 -5.04 4.52
N SER A 103 17.05 -6.31 4.22
CA SER A 103 18.37 -6.87 3.86
C SER A 103 18.28 -7.82 2.70
N GLY A 104 19.43 -8.16 2.12
CA GLY A 104 19.50 -9.32 1.23
C GLY A 104 19.10 -10.64 1.93
N PRO A 105 18.87 -11.71 1.17
CA PRO A 105 18.59 -13.06 1.69
C PRO A 105 19.76 -13.68 2.47
N ASP A 106 20.93 -13.05 2.42
CA ASP A 106 22.12 -13.36 3.22
C ASP A 106 22.17 -12.60 4.56
N GLY A 107 21.15 -11.78 4.83
CA GLY A 107 21.02 -10.95 6.02
C GLY A 107 21.82 -9.64 5.95
N GLN A 108 22.69 -9.46 4.97
CA GLN A 108 23.55 -8.28 4.87
C GLN A 108 22.74 -7.05 4.47
N ILE A 109 23.07 -5.91 5.07
CA ILE A 109 22.55 -4.60 4.65
C ILE A 109 23.69 -3.91 3.92
N ARG A 110 23.57 -3.78 2.61
CA ARG A 110 24.58 -3.16 1.74
C ARG A 110 24.21 -1.72 1.40
N PRO A 111 25.21 -0.84 1.18
CA PRO A 111 24.93 0.53 0.79
C PRO A 111 24.24 0.60 -0.58
N GLY A 112 23.29 1.53 -0.72
CA GLY A 112 22.51 1.74 -1.94
C GLY A 112 21.21 0.94 -1.99
N GLY A 113 20.34 1.29 -2.96
CA GLY A 113 19.01 0.69 -3.10
C GLY A 113 18.12 0.89 -1.85
N GLY A 114 17.20 -0.04 -1.63
CA GLY A 114 16.20 -0.01 -0.54
C GLY A 114 16.64 -0.69 0.77
N GLN A 115 17.82 -1.32 0.82
CA GLN A 115 18.30 -1.96 2.04
C GLN A 115 18.56 -0.94 3.15
N GLY A 116 18.33 -1.34 4.40
CA GLY A 116 18.54 -0.49 5.55
C GLY A 116 17.66 -0.83 6.75
N VAL A 117 17.91 -0.15 7.85
CA VAL A 117 16.92 0.00 8.91
C VAL A 117 16.16 1.29 8.61
N LEU A 118 14.86 1.18 8.33
CA LEU A 118 13.96 2.30 8.14
C LEU A 118 13.09 2.47 9.36
N ARG A 119 12.92 3.70 9.84
CA ARG A 119 12.02 4.03 10.94
C ARG A 119 11.24 5.30 10.62
N ARG A 120 9.91 5.21 10.66
CA ARG A 120 8.99 6.23 10.13
C ARG A 120 9.37 6.58 8.69
N ASP A 121 9.64 7.84 8.41
CA ASP A 121 10.00 8.33 7.07
C ASP A 121 11.52 8.46 6.86
N ARG A 122 12.37 7.69 7.58
CA ARG A 122 13.84 7.77 7.44
C ARG A 122 14.56 6.43 7.40
N ARG A 123 15.64 6.33 6.62
CA ARG A 123 16.64 5.25 6.73
C ARG A 123 17.69 5.60 7.78
N VAL A 124 17.56 5.00 8.96
CA VAL A 124 18.42 5.26 10.13
C VAL A 124 19.73 4.46 10.11
N LEU A 125 19.81 3.42 9.30
CA LEU A 125 21.03 2.66 9.03
C LEU A 125 21.03 2.23 7.56
N SER A 126 22.11 2.51 6.83
CA SER A 126 22.24 2.23 5.40
C SER A 126 23.24 1.11 5.08
N GLU A 127 24.04 0.68 6.06
CA GLU A 127 24.97 -0.43 5.93
C GLU A 127 25.09 -1.21 7.24
N LEU A 128 25.09 -2.53 7.14
CA LEU A 128 25.42 -3.48 8.21
C LEU A 128 25.93 -4.78 7.58
N VAL A 129 27.24 -4.80 7.30
CA VAL A 129 27.93 -5.91 6.64
C VAL A 129 28.80 -6.67 7.63
N VAL A 130 28.68 -7.99 7.64
CA VAL A 130 29.47 -8.90 8.49
C VAL A 130 30.42 -9.73 7.64
N GLU A 131 31.69 -9.71 7.99
CA GLU A 131 32.78 -10.45 7.33
C GLU A 131 33.52 -11.32 8.36
N VAL A 132 34.01 -12.48 7.91
CA VAL A 132 34.91 -13.35 8.68
C VAL A 132 36.18 -13.54 7.85
N GLU A 133 37.34 -13.27 8.42
CA GLU A 133 38.63 -13.24 7.69
C GLU A 133 38.61 -12.30 6.46
N GLY A 134 37.87 -11.18 6.58
CA GLY A 134 37.75 -10.17 5.53
C GLY A 134 36.90 -10.59 4.33
N GLN A 135 36.13 -11.68 4.45
CA GLN A 135 35.20 -12.15 3.41
C GLN A 135 33.78 -12.27 3.97
N PRO A 136 32.75 -11.83 3.23
CA PRO A 136 31.36 -12.14 3.58
C PRO A 136 31.11 -13.66 3.56
N PRO A 137 30.36 -14.22 4.52
CA PRO A 137 29.92 -15.62 4.44
C PRO A 137 29.11 -15.89 3.17
N VAL A 138 29.27 -17.07 2.59
CA VAL A 138 28.45 -17.52 1.45
C VAL A 138 27.08 -17.92 1.99
N ALA A 139 26.03 -17.25 1.53
CA ALA A 139 24.67 -17.52 1.97
C ALA A 139 24.25 -18.97 1.66
N VAL A 140 23.65 -19.64 2.63
CA VAL A 140 23.10 -21.00 2.49
C VAL A 140 21.58 -20.98 2.60
N GLY A 141 21.02 -20.09 3.41
CA GLY A 141 19.57 -19.90 3.48
C GLY A 141 19.15 -18.90 4.55
N HIS A 142 17.87 -18.56 4.52
CA HIS A 142 17.23 -17.74 5.52
C HIS A 142 15.81 -18.22 5.80
N ARG A 143 15.22 -17.71 6.88
CA ARG A 143 13.81 -17.92 7.23
C ARG A 143 13.29 -16.76 8.05
N LEU A 144 12.09 -16.26 7.70
CA LEU A 144 11.30 -15.40 8.59
C LEU A 144 10.73 -16.25 9.74
N LEU A 145 11.01 -15.86 10.97
CA LEU A 145 10.48 -16.55 12.17
C LEU A 145 9.08 -16.02 12.50
N ASP A 146 8.91 -14.70 12.42
CA ASP A 146 7.65 -13.98 12.61
C ASP A 146 7.68 -12.71 11.74
N ALA A 147 6.83 -11.72 12.03
CA ALA A 147 6.79 -10.49 11.25
C ALA A 147 8.06 -9.64 11.39
N GLY A 148 8.63 -9.59 12.59
CA GLY A 148 9.77 -8.75 12.97
C GLY A 148 11.10 -9.48 13.06
N SER A 149 11.14 -10.80 12.94
CA SER A 149 12.33 -11.61 13.22
C SER A 149 12.70 -12.55 12.07
N ALA A 150 13.99 -12.66 11.80
CA ALA A 150 14.54 -13.52 10.75
C ALA A 150 15.84 -14.19 11.20
N ARG A 151 16.10 -15.39 10.66
CA ARG A 151 17.37 -16.09 10.81
C ARG A 151 18.02 -16.29 9.46
N PHE A 152 19.32 -16.03 9.40
CA PHE A 152 20.17 -16.18 8.22
C PHE A 152 21.34 -17.11 8.55
N VAL A 153 21.73 -17.94 7.60
CA VAL A 153 22.86 -18.86 7.75
C VAL A 153 23.77 -18.72 6.54
N GLY A 154 25.04 -18.46 6.79
CA GLY A 154 26.09 -18.47 5.78
C GLY A 154 27.26 -19.34 6.21
N VAL A 155 28.03 -19.83 5.25
CA VAL A 155 29.25 -20.60 5.49
C VAL A 155 30.50 -19.77 5.26
N VAL A 156 31.52 -19.99 6.09
CA VAL A 156 32.82 -19.31 5.98
C VAL A 156 33.78 -20.26 5.28
N ARG A 157 34.04 -20.02 3.99
CA ARG A 157 34.97 -20.84 3.21
C ARG A 157 36.41 -20.58 3.64
N GLY A 158 37.22 -21.64 3.66
CA GLY A 158 38.63 -21.57 4.04
C GLY A 158 38.90 -21.49 5.54
N LEU A 159 37.87 -21.63 6.39
CA LEU A 159 38.00 -21.67 7.84
C LEU A 159 37.47 -23.02 8.38
N GLY A 160 38.23 -23.64 9.29
CA GLY A 160 37.92 -24.95 9.87
C GLY A 160 38.82 -26.08 9.34
N GLU A 161 38.26 -27.27 9.15
CA GLU A 161 39.01 -28.44 8.67
C GLU A 161 39.31 -28.33 7.15
N PRO A 162 40.46 -28.83 6.68
CA PRO A 162 40.79 -28.86 5.27
C PRO A 162 39.86 -29.83 4.51
N GLY A 163 39.35 -29.41 3.36
CA GLY A 163 38.45 -30.22 2.54
C GLY A 163 37.68 -29.37 1.53
N ALA A 164 36.85 -30.04 0.71
CA ALA A 164 35.97 -29.36 -0.24
C ALA A 164 34.73 -28.76 0.42
N ASP A 165 34.27 -29.37 1.53
CA ASP A 165 33.05 -28.98 2.23
C ASP A 165 33.31 -27.82 3.21
N PRO A 166 32.44 -26.80 3.25
CA PRO A 166 32.52 -25.76 4.26
C PRO A 166 32.17 -26.34 5.64
N THR A 167 33.01 -26.07 6.63
CA THR A 167 32.82 -26.63 7.99
C THR A 167 32.32 -25.59 8.98
N VAL A 168 32.77 -24.34 8.88
CA VAL A 168 32.36 -23.26 9.80
C VAL A 168 31.22 -22.44 9.22
N ARG A 169 30.25 -22.08 10.07
CA ARG A 169 29.10 -21.25 9.68
C ARG A 169 28.94 -20.03 10.56
N LEU A 170 28.42 -18.96 9.96
CA LEU A 170 27.91 -17.78 10.65
C LEU A 170 26.39 -17.84 10.66
N GLU A 171 25.80 -17.86 11.84
CA GLU A 171 24.37 -17.69 12.05
C GLU A 171 24.09 -16.24 12.46
N ARG A 172 23.05 -15.64 11.88
CA ARG A 172 22.58 -14.30 12.21
C ARG A 172 21.09 -14.38 12.56
N GLU A 173 20.72 -13.89 13.73
CA GLU A 173 19.33 -13.73 14.14
C GLU A 173 19.04 -12.24 14.30
N ARG A 174 18.06 -11.75 13.55
CA ARG A 174 17.61 -10.36 13.58
C ARG A 174 16.25 -10.26 14.26
N ARG A 175 16.05 -9.22 15.06
CA ARG A 175 14.75 -8.82 15.59
C ARG A 175 14.54 -7.31 15.45
N ALA A 176 13.47 -6.92 14.76
CA ALA A 176 13.00 -5.55 14.69
C ALA A 176 12.09 -5.23 15.89
N GLY A 177 12.27 -4.05 16.46
CA GLY A 177 11.43 -3.45 17.49
C GLY A 177 11.08 -2.00 17.12
N ALA A 178 10.18 -1.40 17.89
CA ALA A 178 9.65 -0.06 17.63
C ALA A 178 10.72 1.05 17.59
N ASP A 179 11.73 0.94 18.43
CA ASP A 179 12.81 1.92 18.62
C ASP A 179 14.19 1.25 18.68
N ARG A 180 14.25 -0.07 18.50
CA ARG A 180 15.45 -0.88 18.61
C ARG A 180 15.48 -1.97 17.54
N VAL A 181 16.66 -2.26 17.01
CA VAL A 181 16.93 -3.45 16.21
C VAL A 181 18.04 -4.24 16.90
N ASP A 182 17.80 -5.52 17.11
CA ASP A 182 18.75 -6.45 17.68
C ASP A 182 19.27 -7.42 16.62
N GLU A 183 20.58 -7.65 16.66
CA GLU A 183 21.26 -8.65 15.84
C GLU A 183 22.11 -9.52 16.74
N ARG A 184 21.95 -10.83 16.63
CA ARG A 184 22.84 -11.81 17.26
C ARG A 184 23.63 -12.50 16.17
N LEU A 185 24.96 -12.43 16.28
CA LEU A 185 25.87 -13.13 15.38
C LEU A 185 26.50 -14.30 16.14
N ALA A 186 26.50 -15.48 15.54
CA ALA A 186 27.14 -16.67 16.10
C ALA A 186 28.05 -17.34 15.07
N LEU A 187 29.35 -17.40 15.35
CA LEU A 187 30.31 -18.20 14.58
C LEU A 187 30.35 -19.60 15.20
N VAL A 188 29.82 -20.59 14.47
CA VAL A 188 29.71 -21.96 14.95
C VAL A 188 30.79 -22.83 14.34
N ASN A 189 31.58 -23.47 15.20
CA ASN A 189 32.66 -24.37 14.84
C ASN A 189 32.25 -25.82 15.11
N PRO A 190 31.71 -26.56 14.13
CA PRO A 190 31.43 -27.98 14.30
C PRO A 190 32.68 -28.85 14.08
N THR A 191 33.87 -28.31 13.87
CA THR A 191 35.08 -29.11 13.63
C THR A 191 35.62 -29.76 14.92
N ARG A 192 36.61 -30.63 14.76
CA ARG A 192 37.30 -31.32 15.86
C ARG A 192 38.42 -30.48 16.50
N THR A 193 38.76 -29.34 15.92
CA THR A 193 39.86 -28.48 16.37
C THR A 193 39.37 -27.08 16.71
N GLU A 194 40.09 -26.38 17.56
CA GLU A 194 39.86 -24.95 17.76
C GLU A 194 40.16 -24.18 16.45
N ILE A 195 39.35 -23.16 16.17
CA ILE A 195 39.60 -22.21 15.09
C ILE A 195 39.90 -20.83 15.68
N SER A 196 40.77 -20.09 15.01
CA SER A 196 40.98 -18.66 15.25
C SER A 196 40.44 -17.89 14.05
N ALA A 197 39.68 -16.83 14.31
CA ALA A 197 39.12 -16.00 13.25
C ALA A 197 39.01 -14.53 13.66
N THR A 198 38.93 -13.67 12.66
CA THR A 198 38.66 -12.25 12.78
C THR A 198 37.28 -11.95 12.23
N VAL A 199 36.35 -11.58 13.10
CA VAL A 199 35.00 -11.15 12.72
C VAL A 199 35.00 -9.62 12.63
N THR A 200 34.52 -9.09 11.51
CA THR A 200 34.43 -7.64 11.26
C THR A 200 32.98 -7.28 10.95
N VAL A 201 32.47 -6.24 11.62
CA VAL A 201 31.17 -5.63 11.32
C VAL A 201 31.40 -4.22 10.80
N ARG A 202 30.92 -3.92 9.60
CA ARG A 202 30.86 -2.58 9.01
C ARG A 202 29.47 -2.00 9.18
N ALA A 203 29.39 -0.73 9.57
CA ALA A 203 28.12 -0.04 9.69
C ALA A 203 28.19 1.42 9.23
N ALA A 204 27.10 1.90 8.64
CA ALA A 204 26.93 3.29 8.24
C ALA A 204 25.46 3.72 8.34
N ALA A 205 25.23 5.01 8.56
CA ALA A 205 23.92 5.63 8.52
C ALA A 205 23.97 6.87 7.61
N ASP A 206 22.92 7.09 6.82
CA ASP A 206 22.75 8.30 5.99
C ASP A 206 21.66 9.24 6.53
N LEU A 207 20.71 8.71 7.31
CA LEU A 207 19.51 9.42 7.78
C LEU A 207 18.69 9.96 6.60
N ALA A 208 18.72 9.29 5.44
CA ALA A 208 17.96 9.69 4.26
C ALA A 208 16.45 9.70 4.55
N SER A 209 15.69 10.61 3.94
CA SER A 209 14.24 10.48 3.92
C SER A 209 13.82 9.27 3.08
N VAL A 210 12.69 8.65 3.42
CA VAL A 210 12.12 7.55 2.64
C VAL A 210 11.86 7.97 1.20
N THR A 211 11.46 9.21 0.94
CA THR A 211 11.28 9.76 -0.41
C THR A 211 12.60 9.75 -1.21
N GLU A 212 13.73 10.11 -0.60
CA GLU A 212 15.04 10.06 -1.25
C GLU A 212 15.46 8.61 -1.55
N VAL A 213 15.23 7.68 -0.61
CA VAL A 213 15.53 6.26 -0.79
C VAL A 213 14.66 5.65 -1.90
N LYS A 214 13.35 5.93 -1.88
CA LYS A 214 12.36 5.45 -2.86
C LYS A 214 12.67 5.96 -4.27
N ARG A 215 13.23 7.17 -4.42
CA ARG A 215 13.68 7.68 -5.74
C ARG A 215 14.89 6.91 -6.29
N GLY A 216 15.61 6.14 -5.47
CA GLY A 216 16.77 5.35 -5.92
C GLY A 216 18.02 6.15 -6.25
N GLY A 217 18.10 7.42 -5.84
CA GLY A 217 19.30 8.24 -5.98
C GLY A 217 20.40 7.86 -4.98
N PRO A 218 21.67 8.18 -5.26
CA PRO A 218 22.75 7.97 -4.30
C PRO A 218 22.58 8.88 -3.08
N VAL A 219 22.65 8.31 -1.87
CA VAL A 219 22.67 9.08 -0.61
C VAL A 219 24.01 8.90 0.07
N ARG A 220 24.60 10.01 0.55
CA ARG A 220 25.90 10.00 1.22
C ARG A 220 25.75 9.60 2.70
N PRO A 221 26.55 8.64 3.20
CA PRO A 221 26.61 8.36 4.63
C PRO A 221 27.06 9.57 5.45
N ARG A 222 26.57 9.68 6.68
CA ARG A 222 27.00 10.68 7.66
C ARG A 222 28.23 10.19 8.43
N PRO A 223 29.13 11.11 8.85
CA PRO A 223 30.22 10.77 9.76
C PRO A 223 29.69 10.17 11.07
N ALA A 224 30.35 9.11 11.54
CA ALA A 224 30.05 8.48 12.82
C ALA A 224 30.92 9.08 13.93
N THR A 225 30.39 9.15 15.15
CA THR A 225 31.19 9.36 16.37
C THR A 225 31.37 8.03 17.09
N ALA A 226 32.60 7.70 17.49
CA ALA A 226 32.85 6.47 18.26
C ALA A 226 32.29 6.60 19.68
N ALA A 227 31.53 5.60 20.15
CA ALA A 227 30.90 5.63 21.46
C ALA A 227 30.83 4.23 22.09
N GLY A 228 31.70 3.96 23.07
CA GLY A 228 31.61 2.78 23.96
C GLY A 228 31.41 1.44 23.24
N GLY A 229 32.35 1.03 22.38
CA GLY A 229 32.27 -0.24 21.64
C GLY A 229 31.32 -0.21 20.43
N GLY A 230 31.03 0.98 19.90
CA GLY A 230 30.09 1.19 18.80
C GLY A 230 30.13 2.59 18.22
N TRP A 231 29.02 3.02 17.60
CA TRP A 231 28.90 4.29 16.89
C TRP A 231 27.64 5.06 17.24
N GLU A 232 27.72 6.37 17.07
CA GLU A 232 26.60 7.28 17.10
C GLU A 232 26.55 8.12 15.82
N TRP A 233 25.34 8.30 15.29
CA TRP A 233 25.02 9.22 14.22
C TRP A 233 23.87 10.10 14.67
N ALA A 234 23.85 11.36 14.23
CA ALA A 234 22.73 12.21 14.50
C ALA A 234 22.57 13.35 13.49
N ASP A 235 21.37 13.92 13.51
CA ASP A 235 21.08 15.28 13.07
C ASP A 235 20.12 15.95 14.05
N ASP A 236 19.48 17.04 13.62
CA ASP A 236 18.58 17.83 14.44
C ASP A 236 17.30 17.07 14.84
N HIS A 237 16.96 15.99 14.14
CA HIS A 237 15.70 15.26 14.31
C HIS A 237 15.88 13.86 14.88
N THR A 238 16.97 13.18 14.56
CA THR A 238 17.16 11.76 14.83
C THR A 238 18.55 11.48 15.39
N GLY A 239 18.60 10.78 16.52
CA GLY A 239 19.80 10.15 17.04
C GLY A 239 19.77 8.64 16.79
N VAL A 240 20.91 8.07 16.40
CA VAL A 240 21.07 6.64 16.17
C VAL A 240 22.32 6.18 16.89
N ARG A 241 22.22 5.10 17.65
CA ARG A 241 23.33 4.52 18.40
C ARG A 241 23.38 3.02 18.12
N LEU A 242 24.52 2.53 17.65
CA LEU A 242 24.81 1.10 17.48
C LEU A 242 25.84 0.68 18.51
N ARG A 243 25.53 -0.29 19.36
CA ARG A 243 26.47 -0.86 20.33
C ARG A 243 26.65 -2.35 20.10
N ALA A 244 27.84 -2.85 20.41
CA ALA A 244 28.17 -4.26 20.35
C ALA A 244 28.71 -4.79 21.67
N THR A 245 28.46 -6.06 21.96
CA THR A 245 29.07 -6.76 23.11
C THR A 245 30.46 -7.31 22.77
N GLY A 246 31.17 -7.84 23.78
CA GLY A 246 32.44 -8.56 23.56
C GLY A 246 33.64 -7.68 23.20
N ASP A 247 33.61 -6.41 23.60
CA ASP A 247 34.73 -5.45 23.56
C ASP A 247 35.50 -5.39 22.22
N PRO A 248 34.82 -5.02 21.12
CA PRO A 248 35.49 -4.88 19.82
C PRO A 248 36.54 -3.78 19.81
N THR A 249 37.57 -3.97 18.99
CA THR A 249 38.43 -2.87 18.54
C THR A 249 37.71 -2.06 17.47
N VAL A 250 37.60 -0.74 17.65
CA VAL A 250 36.98 0.18 16.69
C VAL A 250 38.02 0.69 15.69
N HIS A 251 37.78 0.50 14.40
CA HIS A 251 38.64 1.00 13.31
C HIS A 251 37.79 1.72 12.26
N GLY A 252 37.73 3.06 12.33
CA GLY A 252 36.87 3.86 11.46
C GLY A 252 35.40 3.44 11.60
N SER A 253 34.79 2.96 10.50
CA SER A 253 33.42 2.44 10.44
C SER A 253 33.32 0.92 10.64
N SER A 254 34.37 0.28 11.18
CA SER A 254 34.38 -1.18 11.45
C SER A 254 34.60 -1.52 12.93
N LEU A 255 33.83 -2.48 13.46
CA LEU A 255 34.10 -3.18 14.73
C LEU A 255 34.76 -4.51 14.42
N ARG A 256 35.80 -4.86 15.17
CA ARG A 256 36.58 -6.08 14.94
C ARG A 256 36.77 -6.88 16.22
N TRP A 257 36.54 -8.19 16.13
CA TRP A 257 36.82 -9.17 17.16
C TRP A 257 37.83 -10.18 16.64
N ARG A 258 38.86 -10.46 17.44
CA ARG A 258 39.73 -11.64 17.25
C ARG A 258 39.25 -12.73 18.19
N VAL A 259 38.77 -13.83 17.63
CA VAL A 259 38.04 -14.85 18.38
C VAL A 259 38.74 -16.19 18.26
N ARG A 260 38.71 -16.96 19.35
CA ARG A 260 39.04 -18.39 19.37
C ARG A 260 37.76 -19.15 19.65
N VAL A 261 37.39 -20.06 18.76
CA VAL A 261 36.17 -20.86 18.89
C VAL A 261 36.58 -22.31 19.11
N PRO A 262 36.34 -22.87 20.31
CA PRO A 262 36.71 -24.25 20.63
C PRO A 262 36.13 -25.26 19.63
N ALA A 263 36.74 -26.44 19.58
CA ALA A 263 36.18 -27.58 18.87
C ALA A 263 34.73 -27.84 19.33
N ARG A 264 33.81 -28.05 18.38
CA ARG A 264 32.36 -28.19 18.64
C ARG A 264 31.72 -27.01 19.39
N GLY A 265 32.39 -25.86 19.43
CA GLY A 265 31.98 -24.66 20.15
C GLY A 265 31.31 -23.60 19.27
N ARG A 266 30.92 -22.49 19.90
CA ARG A 266 30.44 -21.28 19.23
C ARG A 266 30.96 -20.03 19.92
N TRP A 267 31.15 -18.97 19.15
CA TRP A 267 31.36 -17.61 19.64
C TRP A 267 30.17 -16.76 19.27
N GLU A 268 29.74 -15.86 20.16
CA GLU A 268 28.56 -15.02 19.95
C GLU A 268 28.80 -13.55 20.32
N VAL A 269 28.15 -12.67 19.59
CA VAL A 269 28.06 -11.23 19.89
C VAL A 269 26.66 -10.72 19.61
N ALA A 270 26.22 -9.73 20.38
CA ALA A 270 24.99 -8.99 20.13
C ALA A 270 25.31 -7.57 19.66
N LEU A 271 24.57 -7.10 18.65
CA LEU A 271 24.52 -5.70 18.23
C LEU A 271 23.13 -5.15 18.55
N ALA A 272 23.09 -3.97 19.13
CA ALA A 272 21.84 -3.25 19.42
C ALA A 272 21.90 -1.86 18.77
N LEU A 273 21.02 -1.64 17.80
CA LEU A 273 20.75 -0.32 17.22
C LEU A 273 19.58 0.30 17.96
N THR A 274 19.76 1.44 18.62
CA THR A 274 18.70 2.22 19.27
C THR A 274 18.52 3.56 18.59
N VAL A 275 17.27 3.95 18.34
CA VAL A 275 16.92 5.22 17.71
C VAL A 275 16.23 6.13 18.71
N THR A 276 16.70 7.36 18.83
CA THR A 276 16.08 8.40 19.66
C THR A 276 15.56 9.54 18.81
N ASP A 277 14.32 9.95 19.06
CA ASP A 277 13.74 11.14 18.45
C ASP A 277 14.28 12.38 19.20
N ARG A 278 14.93 13.31 18.48
CA ARG A 278 15.55 14.52 19.05
C ARG A 278 14.66 15.76 18.94
N SER A 279 13.70 15.72 18.04
CA SER A 279 12.60 16.67 17.93
C SER A 279 11.28 15.90 18.02
N GLU A 280 10.23 16.48 18.60
CA GLU A 280 8.88 15.92 18.47
C GLU A 280 8.45 15.97 17.00
N PRO A 281 8.25 14.83 16.31
CA PRO A 281 7.61 14.85 15.02
C PRO A 281 6.10 14.92 15.28
N ALA A 282 5.46 16.01 14.87
CA ALA A 282 4.00 16.07 14.80
C ALA A 282 3.55 15.72 13.37
N PRO A 283 2.57 14.83 13.17
CA PRO A 283 1.95 13.92 14.14
C PRO A 283 2.64 12.55 14.13
N GLY A 284 3.48 12.29 15.14
CA GLY A 284 4.22 11.03 15.26
C GLY A 284 3.34 9.92 15.83
N PHE A 285 3.00 8.93 14.99
CA PHE A 285 2.38 7.69 15.46
C PHE A 285 3.38 6.82 16.25
N ARG A 286 2.84 6.03 17.18
CA ARG A 286 3.59 5.07 18.00
C ARG A 286 3.03 3.66 17.77
N PRO A 287 3.81 2.59 18.05
CA PRO A 287 3.28 1.24 18.00
C PRO A 287 2.08 1.10 18.93
N ALA A 288 1.00 0.51 18.42
CA ALA A 288 -0.14 0.19 19.25
C ALA A 288 0.17 -1.03 20.14
N PRO A 289 -0.28 -1.07 21.41
CA PRO A 289 -0.23 -2.30 22.19
C PRO A 289 -1.05 -3.39 21.49
N ALA A 290 -0.55 -4.62 21.34
CA ALA A 290 -1.29 -5.68 20.64
C ALA A 290 -2.71 -5.93 21.19
N ALA A 291 -2.91 -5.72 22.50
CA ALA A 291 -4.22 -5.83 23.15
C ALA A 291 -5.27 -4.83 22.64
N SER A 292 -4.85 -3.69 22.07
CA SER A 292 -5.76 -2.67 21.51
C SER A 292 -6.47 -3.13 20.23
N LEU A 293 -5.98 -4.18 19.56
CA LEU A 293 -6.67 -4.80 18.43
C LEU A 293 -7.86 -5.66 18.89
N GLY A 294 -7.92 -6.03 20.18
CA GLY A 294 -8.96 -6.89 20.73
C GLY A 294 -8.92 -8.33 20.22
N TRP A 295 -7.96 -8.69 19.38
CA TRP A 295 -7.91 -9.99 18.72
C TRP A 295 -7.45 -11.12 19.63
N ARG A 296 -8.05 -12.28 19.41
CA ARG A 296 -7.61 -13.54 19.99
C ARG A 296 -6.73 -14.28 18.98
N PRO A 297 -5.79 -15.13 19.44
CA PRO A 297 -5.03 -15.98 18.52
C PRO A 297 -5.99 -16.82 17.67
N VAL A 298 -5.85 -16.70 16.35
CA VAL A 298 -6.59 -17.54 15.42
C VAL A 298 -6.04 -18.96 15.52
N THR A 299 -6.91 -19.95 15.72
CA THR A 299 -6.51 -21.33 16.05
C THR A 299 -7.37 -22.38 15.36
N GLY A 300 -6.83 -23.59 15.22
CA GLY A 300 -7.55 -24.79 14.80
C GLY A 300 -7.04 -25.38 13.48
N PRO A 301 -7.28 -26.68 13.24
CA PRO A 301 -6.83 -27.35 12.02
C PRO A 301 -7.59 -26.87 10.79
N GLY A 302 -6.86 -26.70 9.69
CA GLY A 302 -7.38 -26.43 8.36
C GLY A 302 -6.36 -26.81 7.29
N PRO A 303 -6.65 -26.53 6.01
CA PRO A 303 -5.67 -26.69 4.94
C PRO A 303 -4.38 -25.94 5.26
N ALA A 304 -3.24 -26.63 5.14
CA ALA A 304 -1.96 -26.13 5.63
C ALA A 304 -1.56 -24.77 5.02
N ASP A 305 -1.88 -24.55 3.75
CA ASP A 305 -1.59 -23.30 3.04
C ASP A 305 -2.44 -22.14 3.56
N LEU A 306 -3.74 -22.37 3.75
CA LEU A 306 -4.66 -21.37 4.29
C LEU A 306 -4.27 -21.00 5.73
N THR A 307 -3.94 -21.99 6.55
CA THR A 307 -3.46 -21.77 7.92
C THR A 307 -2.17 -20.96 7.95
N ARG A 308 -1.19 -21.26 7.09
CA ARG A 308 0.06 -20.49 7.00
C ARG A 308 -0.17 -19.06 6.57
N LEU A 309 -1.00 -18.86 5.54
CA LEU A 309 -1.37 -17.56 5.01
C LEU A 309 -2.10 -16.71 6.06
N LEU A 310 -3.03 -17.29 6.80
CA LEU A 310 -3.76 -16.63 7.87
C LEU A 310 -2.86 -16.22 9.05
N HIS A 311 -2.01 -17.12 9.54
CA HIS A 311 -1.07 -16.79 10.62
C HIS A 311 -0.07 -15.71 10.21
N ARG A 312 0.41 -15.75 8.95
CA ARG A 312 1.33 -14.74 8.42
C ARG A 312 0.65 -13.37 8.32
N GLY A 313 -0.53 -13.31 7.70
CA GLY A 313 -1.31 -12.08 7.55
C GLY A 313 -1.65 -11.42 8.88
N VAL A 314 -2.19 -12.18 9.84
CA VAL A 314 -2.52 -11.65 11.18
C VAL A 314 -1.27 -11.18 11.92
N GLY A 315 -0.16 -11.92 11.85
CA GLY A 315 1.11 -11.51 12.44
C GLY A 315 1.66 -10.21 11.85
N ASP A 316 1.53 -10.05 10.53
CA ASP A 316 1.97 -8.84 9.84
C ASP A 316 1.08 -7.63 10.18
N LEU A 317 -0.25 -7.81 10.30
CA LEU A 317 -1.16 -6.76 10.77
C LEU A 317 -0.81 -6.30 12.19
N VAL A 318 -0.55 -7.22 13.11
CA VAL A 318 -0.11 -6.89 14.48
C VAL A 318 1.19 -6.09 14.46
N ALA A 319 2.13 -6.45 13.59
CA ALA A 319 3.40 -5.73 13.44
C ALA A 319 3.24 -4.35 12.77
N LEU A 320 2.17 -4.12 12.01
CA LEU A 320 1.85 -2.84 11.36
C LEU A 320 0.97 -1.92 12.22
N ALA A 321 0.52 -2.37 13.40
CA ALA A 321 -0.42 -1.62 14.23
C ALA A 321 0.24 -0.39 14.85
N LEU A 322 -0.38 0.77 14.61
CA LEU A 322 0.00 2.07 15.13
C LEU A 322 -1.17 2.72 15.88
N ALA A 323 -0.85 3.68 16.74
CA ALA A 323 -1.82 4.50 17.45
C ALA A 323 -1.30 5.92 17.64
N GLU A 324 -2.22 6.84 17.92
CA GLU A 324 -1.85 8.18 18.36
C GLU A 324 -1.34 8.16 19.80
N PRO A 325 -0.30 8.94 20.14
CA PRO A 325 0.19 9.02 21.52
C PRO A 325 -0.89 9.42 22.53
N ALA A 326 -1.82 10.29 22.12
CA ALA A 326 -2.91 10.76 22.97
C ALA A 326 -4.09 9.77 23.06
N ALA A 327 -4.15 8.76 22.19
CA ALA A 327 -5.22 7.76 22.14
C ALA A 327 -4.63 6.36 21.85
N PRO A 328 -3.82 5.80 22.77
CA PRO A 328 -3.10 4.53 22.54
C PRO A 328 -4.01 3.30 22.42
N ALA A 329 -5.28 3.42 22.81
CA ALA A 329 -6.30 2.37 22.67
C ALA A 329 -7.01 2.40 21.30
N ASP A 330 -6.82 3.46 20.51
CA ASP A 330 -7.41 3.60 19.18
C ASP A 330 -6.37 3.19 18.13
N ALA A 331 -6.20 1.88 17.98
CA ALA A 331 -5.28 1.31 17.01
C ALA A 331 -5.81 1.45 15.57
N PHE A 332 -4.89 1.61 14.64
CA PHE A 332 -5.11 1.46 13.20
C PHE A 332 -3.92 0.72 12.57
N ILE A 333 -4.08 0.21 11.35
CA ILE A 333 -2.99 -0.47 10.63
C ILE A 333 -2.34 0.50 9.64
N ALA A 334 -1.02 0.63 9.72
CA ALA A 334 -0.25 1.44 8.77
C ALA A 334 -0.23 0.81 7.37
N GLY A 335 -0.23 1.62 6.31
CA GLY A 335 -0.33 1.17 4.92
C GLY A 335 0.58 -0.01 4.55
N GLY A 336 1.87 0.07 4.88
CA GLY A 336 2.79 -1.06 4.68
C GLY A 336 4.28 -0.70 4.63
N SER A 337 5.09 -1.75 4.52
CA SER A 337 6.54 -1.66 4.63
C SER A 337 7.24 -1.65 3.26
N PRO A 338 8.24 -0.78 3.04
CA PRO A 338 8.80 0.19 3.99
C PRO A 338 8.28 1.63 3.80
N TRP A 339 7.46 1.89 2.77
CA TRP A 339 7.16 3.26 2.33
C TRP A 339 6.00 3.93 3.07
N PHE A 340 5.15 3.16 3.74
CA PHE A 340 3.81 3.58 4.14
C PHE A 340 3.55 3.32 5.64
N PHE A 341 4.56 3.54 6.51
CA PHE A 341 4.44 3.42 7.98
C PHE A 341 3.73 4.61 8.63
N THR A 342 2.52 4.86 8.17
CA THR A 342 1.68 5.97 8.65
C THR A 342 0.21 5.67 8.37
N LEU A 343 -0.67 6.57 8.81
CA LEU A 343 -2.10 6.51 8.55
C LEU A 343 -2.38 6.80 7.07
N PHE A 344 -2.87 5.78 6.37
CA PHE A 344 -3.52 5.89 5.07
C PHE A 344 -5.00 5.59 5.27
N GLY A 345 -5.87 6.57 5.03
CA GLY A 345 -7.29 6.45 5.36
C GLY A 345 -7.93 5.22 4.73
N ARG A 346 -7.82 5.09 3.40
CA ARG A 346 -8.37 3.96 2.65
C ARG A 346 -7.79 2.61 3.08
N ASP A 347 -6.47 2.49 3.15
CA ASP A 347 -5.80 1.24 3.51
C ASP A 347 -6.19 0.77 4.92
N SER A 348 -6.22 1.69 5.88
CA SER A 348 -6.64 1.39 7.26
C SER A 348 -8.12 1.00 7.32
N LEU A 349 -8.99 1.68 6.56
CA LEU A 349 -10.42 1.35 6.49
C LEU A 349 -10.65 -0.06 5.94
N TRP A 350 -9.99 -0.42 4.82
CA TRP A 350 -10.11 -1.76 4.25
C TRP A 350 -9.50 -2.83 5.15
N ALA A 351 -8.31 -2.60 5.72
CA ALA A 351 -7.71 -3.54 6.66
C ALA A 351 -8.63 -3.81 7.86
N ALA A 352 -9.24 -2.77 8.44
CA ALA A 352 -10.21 -2.91 9.51
C ALA A 352 -11.49 -3.64 9.07
N ARG A 353 -12.03 -3.30 7.88
CA ARG A 353 -13.25 -3.91 7.34
C ARG A 353 -13.09 -5.41 7.07
N LEU A 354 -11.99 -5.79 6.42
CA LEU A 354 -11.68 -7.19 6.06
C LEU A 354 -11.35 -8.05 7.28
N THR A 355 -11.07 -7.45 8.44
CA THR A 355 -10.71 -8.14 9.69
C THR A 355 -11.79 -8.10 10.77
N LEU A 356 -12.99 -7.57 10.47
CA LEU A 356 -14.14 -7.58 11.39
C LEU A 356 -14.45 -8.96 11.99
N PRO A 357 -14.27 -10.11 11.30
CA PRO A 357 -14.41 -11.42 11.92
C PRO A 357 -13.54 -11.66 13.16
N LEU A 358 -12.43 -10.94 13.32
CA LEU A 358 -11.52 -11.03 14.46
C LEU A 358 -11.95 -10.14 15.64
N GLY A 359 -12.89 -9.20 15.43
CA GLY A 359 -13.37 -8.25 16.43
C GLY A 359 -13.48 -6.81 15.91
N SER A 360 -14.25 -5.98 16.61
CA SER A 360 -14.56 -4.59 16.20
C SER A 360 -13.58 -3.53 16.73
N ASP A 361 -12.62 -3.88 17.60
CA ASP A 361 -11.73 -2.90 18.24
C ASP A 361 -10.81 -2.17 17.26
N LEU A 362 -10.28 -2.88 16.25
CA LEU A 362 -9.50 -2.24 15.19
C LEU A 362 -10.36 -1.27 14.37
N ALA A 363 -11.61 -1.63 14.07
CA ALA A 363 -12.54 -0.75 13.37
C ALA A 363 -12.85 0.50 14.20
N ARG A 364 -13.17 0.33 15.50
CA ARG A 364 -13.37 1.41 16.46
C ARG A 364 -12.18 2.39 16.48
N GLY A 365 -10.96 1.86 16.65
CA GLY A 365 -9.75 2.68 16.69
C GLY A 365 -9.47 3.43 15.39
N THR A 366 -9.66 2.75 14.25
CA THR A 366 -9.49 3.34 12.91
C THR A 366 -10.51 4.47 12.67
N LEU A 367 -11.79 4.21 12.95
CA LEU A 367 -12.88 5.18 12.78
C LEU A 367 -12.66 6.43 13.63
N ARG A 368 -12.34 6.27 14.92
CA ARG A 368 -12.07 7.38 15.85
C ARG A 368 -10.83 8.19 15.45
N THR A 369 -9.76 7.52 15.00
CA THR A 369 -8.53 8.19 14.54
C THR A 369 -8.75 9.05 13.30
N LEU A 370 -9.53 8.56 12.34
CA LEU A 370 -9.88 9.30 11.12
C LEU A 370 -10.89 10.42 11.41
N ALA A 371 -11.90 10.17 12.26
CA ALA A 371 -12.88 11.17 12.64
C ALA A 371 -12.25 12.40 13.32
N ARG A 372 -11.23 12.20 14.17
CA ARG A 372 -10.46 13.31 14.78
C ARG A 372 -9.76 14.21 13.76
N ARG A 373 -9.54 13.72 12.53
CA ARG A 373 -8.88 14.43 11.42
C ARG A 373 -9.80 14.69 10.23
N GLN A 374 -11.10 14.50 10.39
CA GLN A 374 -12.08 14.78 9.34
C GLN A 374 -11.97 16.26 8.93
N GLY A 375 -12.06 16.51 7.62
CA GLY A 375 -11.92 17.84 7.04
C GLY A 375 -12.96 18.81 7.59
N ARG A 376 -12.57 20.06 7.77
CA ARG A 376 -13.40 21.13 8.35
C ARG A 376 -13.44 22.41 7.52
N ARG A 377 -12.58 22.50 6.50
CA ARG A 377 -12.48 23.66 5.62
C ARG A 377 -12.29 23.20 4.18
N HIS A 378 -12.58 24.11 3.25
CA HIS A 378 -12.19 23.95 1.85
C HIS A 378 -10.75 24.43 1.68
N ASP A 379 -9.86 23.53 1.30
CA ASP A 379 -8.44 23.83 1.05
C ASP A 379 -7.95 23.03 -0.17
N PRO A 380 -7.78 23.66 -1.34
CA PRO A 380 -7.39 22.95 -2.56
C PRO A 380 -5.99 22.36 -2.48
N VAL A 381 -5.09 22.90 -1.66
CA VAL A 381 -3.70 22.40 -1.53
C VAL A 381 -3.68 21.03 -0.87
N THR A 382 -4.47 20.86 0.18
CA THR A 382 -4.64 19.58 0.88
C THR A 382 -5.77 18.73 0.29
N ALA A 383 -6.54 19.25 -0.66
CA ALA A 383 -7.79 18.69 -1.18
C ALA A 383 -8.86 18.45 -0.07
N GLU A 384 -8.80 19.25 0.99
CA GLU A 384 -9.71 19.17 2.14
C GLU A 384 -11.08 19.76 1.79
N ALA A 385 -12.13 19.12 2.28
CA ALA A 385 -13.49 19.62 2.30
C ALA A 385 -14.15 19.24 3.63
N PRO A 386 -15.12 20.02 4.14
CA PRO A 386 -15.89 19.67 5.32
C PRO A 386 -16.49 18.27 5.23
N GLY A 387 -16.30 17.44 6.26
CA GLY A 387 -16.82 16.07 6.31
C GLY A 387 -15.96 15.02 5.60
N LYS A 388 -14.99 15.42 4.75
CA LYS A 388 -14.13 14.51 4.00
C LYS A 388 -13.12 13.80 4.90
N ILE A 389 -12.87 12.51 4.65
CA ILE A 389 -11.82 11.73 5.33
C ILE A 389 -10.52 11.80 4.53
N LEU A 390 -9.39 11.90 5.23
CA LEU A 390 -8.07 12.07 4.62
C LEU A 390 -7.58 10.84 3.84
N HIS A 391 -6.68 11.09 2.89
CA HIS A 391 -5.93 10.08 2.15
C HIS A 391 -4.74 9.58 2.97
N GLU A 392 -3.80 10.46 3.34
CA GLU A 392 -2.62 10.09 4.12
C GLU A 392 -2.16 11.19 5.08
N VAL A 393 -1.38 10.77 6.08
CA VAL A 393 -0.68 11.64 7.03
C VAL A 393 0.82 11.35 6.96
N ARG A 394 1.67 12.37 6.91
CA ARG A 394 3.13 12.25 6.86
C ARG A 394 3.79 13.18 7.86
N SER A 395 5.01 12.84 8.27
CA SER A 395 5.82 13.78 9.05
C SER A 395 6.24 14.95 8.14
N PRO A 396 6.15 16.21 8.61
CA PRO A 396 6.63 17.37 7.87
C PRO A 396 8.17 17.36 7.90
N LEU A 397 8.80 16.55 7.04
CA LEU A 397 10.24 16.60 6.81
C LEU A 397 10.54 17.58 5.67
N PRO A 398 11.75 18.19 5.63
CA PRO A 398 12.09 19.26 4.69
C PRO A 398 11.97 18.90 3.19
N THR A 399 11.83 17.62 2.86
CA THR A 399 11.76 17.10 1.48
C THR A 399 10.34 16.84 0.98
N GLY A 400 9.30 17.11 1.77
CA GLY A 400 7.89 16.83 1.41
C GLY A 400 7.57 15.32 1.36
N GLY A 401 6.28 14.98 1.26
CA GLY A 401 5.84 13.59 1.11
C GLY A 401 6.30 12.96 -0.21
N PRO A 402 6.06 11.65 -0.43
CA PRO A 402 6.12 11.08 -1.77
C PRO A 402 5.30 11.95 -2.73
N ALA A 403 5.82 12.24 -3.92
CA ALA A 403 5.23 13.16 -4.91
C ALA A 403 5.12 14.66 -4.50
N GLY A 404 5.61 15.08 -3.33
CA GLY A 404 5.52 16.48 -2.89
C GLY A 404 4.16 16.88 -2.32
N LEU A 405 3.34 15.89 -1.95
CA LEU A 405 2.06 16.09 -1.28
C LEU A 405 2.23 16.78 0.08
N PRO A 406 1.21 17.55 0.54
CA PRO A 406 1.23 18.15 1.85
C PRO A 406 1.22 17.07 2.96
N PRO A 407 1.75 17.37 4.17
CA PRO A 407 1.85 16.40 5.26
C PRO A 407 0.51 15.81 5.71
N VAL A 408 -0.60 16.50 5.47
CA VAL A 408 -1.95 15.93 5.61
C VAL A 408 -2.65 16.17 4.29
N TYR A 409 -3.03 15.09 3.62
CA TYR A 409 -3.61 15.14 2.29
C TYR A 409 -4.93 14.39 2.26
N PHE A 410 -5.93 14.98 1.59
CA PHE A 410 -7.31 14.52 1.48
C PHE A 410 -7.70 14.16 0.04
N GLY A 411 -6.74 14.02 -0.89
CA GLY A 411 -6.99 13.63 -2.28
C GLY A 411 -7.37 12.15 -2.41
N THR A 412 -8.55 11.81 -1.91
CA THR A 412 -9.22 10.50 -1.98
C THR A 412 -10.71 10.74 -2.17
N VAL A 413 -11.32 10.08 -3.15
CA VAL A 413 -12.78 10.18 -3.40
C VAL A 413 -13.56 9.12 -2.62
N ASP A 414 -12.90 8.01 -2.28
CA ASP A 414 -13.52 6.80 -1.73
C ASP A 414 -13.46 6.69 -0.20
N ALA A 415 -12.47 7.29 0.47
CA ALA A 415 -12.26 7.11 1.92
C ALA A 415 -13.45 7.56 2.78
N THR A 416 -14.15 8.64 2.43
CA THR A 416 -15.30 9.13 3.21
C THR A 416 -16.46 8.13 3.17
N ALA A 417 -16.79 7.60 2.00
CA ALA A 417 -17.83 6.58 1.85
C ALA A 417 -17.42 5.27 2.57
N LEU A 418 -16.16 4.86 2.42
CA LEU A 418 -15.62 3.68 3.10
C LEU A 418 -15.63 3.82 4.62
N TRP A 419 -15.42 5.02 5.16
CA TRP A 419 -15.52 5.30 6.59
C TRP A 419 -16.93 5.06 7.11
N VAL A 420 -17.95 5.54 6.40
CA VAL A 420 -19.37 5.29 6.75
C VAL A 420 -19.70 3.80 6.62
N CYS A 421 -19.22 3.13 5.56
CA CYS A 421 -19.41 1.69 5.40
C CYS A 421 -18.80 0.89 6.56
N LEU A 422 -17.57 1.22 6.98
CA LEU A 422 -16.94 0.57 8.11
C LEU A 422 -17.68 0.82 9.43
N LEU A 423 -18.20 2.04 9.66
CA LEU A 423 -19.00 2.34 10.85
C LEU A 423 -20.26 1.47 10.90
N HIS A 424 -20.98 1.36 9.79
CA HIS A 424 -22.17 0.53 9.67
C HIS A 424 -21.84 -0.96 9.85
N ASP A 425 -20.78 -1.45 9.21
CA ASP A 425 -20.36 -2.85 9.33
C ASP A 425 -19.89 -3.16 10.76
N ALA A 426 -19.12 -2.28 11.40
CA ALA A 426 -18.70 -2.45 12.79
C ALA A 426 -19.89 -2.50 13.76
N TRP A 427 -20.90 -1.64 13.58
CA TRP A 427 -22.16 -1.70 14.33
C TRP A 427 -22.87 -3.04 14.13
N ARG A 428 -22.97 -3.52 12.88
CA ARG A 428 -23.53 -4.84 12.57
C ARG A 428 -22.75 -6.02 13.17
N TRP A 429 -21.44 -5.88 13.34
CA TRP A 429 -20.59 -6.86 14.01
C TRP A 429 -20.61 -6.74 15.54
N GLY A 430 -21.35 -5.76 16.08
CA GLY A 430 -21.58 -5.59 17.51
C GLY A 430 -20.58 -4.67 18.20
N MET A 431 -20.02 -3.68 17.49
CA MET A 431 -19.35 -2.55 18.14
C MET A 431 -20.30 -1.90 19.15
N ALA A 432 -19.80 -1.57 20.34
CA ALA A 432 -20.61 -1.11 21.45
C ALA A 432 -21.36 0.19 21.08
N GLU A 433 -22.63 0.28 21.47
CA GLU A 433 -23.48 1.44 21.16
C GLU A 433 -22.87 2.79 21.57
N PRO A 434 -22.23 2.95 22.75
CA PRO A 434 -21.57 4.22 23.10
C PRO A 434 -20.45 4.63 22.11
N ASP A 435 -19.71 3.66 21.57
CA ASP A 435 -18.66 3.93 20.58
C ASP A 435 -19.24 4.33 19.22
N VAL A 436 -20.39 3.76 18.84
CA VAL A 436 -21.13 4.17 17.64
C VAL A 436 -21.72 5.56 17.83
N ALA A 437 -22.30 5.84 19.00
CA ALA A 437 -22.91 7.12 19.35
C ALA A 437 -21.91 8.28 19.30
N ASP A 438 -20.68 8.06 19.80
CA ASP A 438 -19.56 9.02 19.73
C ASP A 438 -19.20 9.44 18.29
N LEU A 439 -19.58 8.65 17.29
CA LEU A 439 -19.25 8.84 15.88
C LEU A 439 -20.41 9.39 15.04
N LEU A 440 -21.56 9.70 15.66
CA LEU A 440 -22.74 10.21 14.94
C LEU A 440 -22.55 11.60 14.33
N ASP A 441 -21.79 12.49 14.98
CA ASP A 441 -21.53 13.82 14.42
C ASP A 441 -20.53 13.76 13.25
N PRO A 442 -19.41 13.02 13.34
CA PRO A 442 -18.58 12.71 12.18
C PRO A 442 -19.34 12.02 11.05
N LEU A 443 -20.28 11.11 11.36
CA LEU A 443 -21.16 10.46 10.39
C LEU A 443 -22.04 11.48 9.67
N ALA A 444 -22.69 12.39 10.40
CA ALA A 444 -23.52 13.44 9.80
C ALA A 444 -22.70 14.31 8.83
N ALA A 445 -21.50 14.73 9.24
CA ALA A 445 -20.61 15.51 8.39
C ALA A 445 -20.15 14.73 7.14
N ALA A 446 -19.86 13.43 7.28
CA ALA A 446 -19.49 12.58 6.15
C ALA A 446 -20.66 12.41 5.16
N LEU A 447 -21.89 12.22 5.66
CA LEU A 447 -23.09 12.13 4.82
C LEU A 447 -23.39 13.46 4.12
N ASP A 448 -23.24 14.59 4.82
CA ASP A 448 -23.40 15.91 4.21
C ASP A 448 -22.36 16.16 3.10
N TRP A 449 -21.12 15.69 3.26
CA TRP A 449 -20.11 15.72 2.18
C TRP A 449 -20.55 14.88 0.97
N LEU A 450 -21.02 13.65 1.19
CA LEU A 450 -21.50 12.76 0.10
C LEU A 450 -22.66 13.37 -0.69
N LEU A 451 -23.57 14.07 -0.01
CA LEU A 451 -24.76 14.68 -0.61
C LEU A 451 -24.51 16.09 -1.19
N GLY A 452 -23.30 16.63 -1.03
CA GLY A 452 -22.92 17.98 -1.42
C GLY A 452 -21.57 18.01 -2.12
N ASP A 453 -20.52 18.36 -1.38
CA ASP A 453 -19.16 18.64 -1.89
C ASP A 453 -18.48 17.49 -2.67
N ALA A 454 -19.00 16.27 -2.60
CA ALA A 454 -18.46 15.14 -3.37
C ALA A 454 -18.84 15.20 -4.86
N ASP A 455 -19.87 15.96 -5.23
CA ASP A 455 -20.34 16.20 -6.59
C ASP A 455 -19.89 17.59 -7.06
N SER A 456 -18.85 17.63 -7.89
CA SER A 456 -18.13 18.87 -8.20
C SER A 456 -18.83 19.74 -9.24
N ASP A 457 -19.67 19.15 -10.09
CA ASP A 457 -20.37 19.83 -11.18
C ASP A 457 -21.90 19.73 -11.12
N GLY A 458 -22.45 19.03 -10.13
CA GLY A 458 -23.87 18.98 -9.81
C GLY A 458 -24.66 17.97 -10.65
N ASP A 459 -24.00 17.01 -11.31
CA ASP A 459 -24.65 15.99 -12.13
C ASP A 459 -25.15 14.77 -11.33
N GLY A 460 -24.85 14.74 -10.03
CA GLY A 460 -25.26 13.73 -9.08
C GLY A 460 -24.33 12.53 -8.98
N PHE A 461 -23.10 12.61 -9.50
CA PHE A 461 -22.05 11.62 -9.26
C PHE A 461 -20.94 12.16 -8.39
N LEU A 462 -20.28 11.26 -7.65
CA LEU A 462 -19.08 11.60 -6.91
C LEU A 462 -17.88 11.68 -7.85
N GLU A 463 -17.12 12.76 -7.75
CA GLU A 463 -16.03 13.05 -8.67
C GLU A 463 -14.76 13.51 -7.96
N TYR A 464 -13.65 13.44 -8.69
CA TYR A 464 -12.43 14.11 -8.27
C TYR A 464 -11.81 14.93 -9.40
N LEU A 465 -11.15 16.00 -8.97
CA LEU A 465 -10.31 16.87 -9.77
C LEU A 465 -9.18 17.39 -8.88
N ASP A 466 -7.94 17.30 -9.35
CA ASP A 466 -6.84 18.03 -8.72
C ASP A 466 -6.83 19.48 -9.22
N LEU A 467 -7.31 20.39 -8.37
CA LEU A 467 -7.36 21.83 -8.65
C LEU A 467 -5.96 22.49 -8.70
N THR A 468 -4.93 21.82 -8.20
CA THR A 468 -3.57 22.39 -8.09
C THR A 468 -2.65 22.01 -9.24
N GLY A 469 -2.94 20.90 -9.93
CA GLY A 469 -2.04 20.29 -10.93
C GLY A 469 -0.79 19.61 -10.34
N HIS A 470 -0.70 19.49 -9.02
CA HIS A 470 0.43 18.90 -8.29
C HIS A 470 0.01 17.82 -7.27
N GLY A 471 -1.29 17.58 -7.12
CA GLY A 471 -1.85 16.49 -6.33
C GLY A 471 -1.90 15.17 -7.11
N LEU A 472 -2.61 14.19 -6.56
CA LEU A 472 -2.84 12.92 -7.25
C LEU A 472 -3.79 13.13 -8.44
N ALA A 473 -3.36 12.64 -9.61
CA ALA A 473 -4.16 12.67 -10.83
C ALA A 473 -5.42 11.79 -10.71
N ASN A 474 -5.29 10.63 -10.07
CA ASN A 474 -6.40 9.73 -9.76
C ASN A 474 -6.55 9.60 -8.24
N GLN A 475 -7.76 9.79 -7.71
CA GLN A 475 -8.04 9.81 -6.27
C GLN A 475 -8.86 8.59 -5.79
N GLY A 476 -9.12 7.62 -6.67
CA GLY A 476 -9.61 6.30 -6.30
C GLY A 476 -8.50 5.38 -5.79
N TRP A 477 -8.82 4.11 -5.57
CA TRP A 477 -7.82 3.13 -5.12
C TRP A 477 -6.74 2.85 -6.16
N LYS A 478 -7.09 2.96 -7.45
CA LYS A 478 -6.14 2.96 -8.57
C LYS A 478 -5.60 4.36 -8.83
N ASP A 479 -4.62 4.78 -8.03
CA ASP A 479 -4.11 6.17 -8.01
C ASP A 479 -2.95 6.45 -8.99
N SER A 480 -2.53 5.49 -9.82
CA SER A 480 -1.53 5.75 -10.87
C SER A 480 -2.11 6.59 -12.00
N GLY A 481 -1.30 7.45 -12.63
CA GLY A 481 -1.79 8.38 -13.66
C GLY A 481 -2.34 7.73 -14.94
N ASP A 482 -2.07 6.44 -15.14
CA ASP A 482 -2.49 5.63 -16.30
C ASP A 482 -3.61 4.62 -15.98
N SER A 483 -4.19 4.69 -14.77
CA SER A 483 -5.15 3.68 -14.32
C SER A 483 -6.52 3.75 -15.01
N ILE A 484 -6.96 4.96 -15.39
CA ILE A 484 -8.25 5.20 -16.02
C ILE A 484 -8.03 5.51 -17.49
N GLN A 485 -8.13 4.49 -18.33
CA GLN A 485 -7.88 4.57 -19.76
C GLN A 485 -8.97 3.87 -20.57
N PHE A 486 -9.24 4.40 -21.75
CA PHE A 486 -10.09 3.77 -22.76
C PHE A 486 -9.41 2.52 -23.34
N PRO A 487 -10.16 1.63 -24.03
CA PRO A 487 -9.58 0.40 -24.58
C PRO A 487 -8.43 0.62 -25.57
N ASP A 488 -8.37 1.80 -26.20
CA ASP A 488 -7.30 2.21 -27.12
C ASP A 488 -6.06 2.80 -26.41
N GLY A 489 -6.05 2.83 -25.08
CA GLY A 489 -4.96 3.33 -24.24
C GLY A 489 -4.97 4.85 -24.05
N SER A 490 -5.96 5.58 -24.59
CA SER A 490 -6.13 7.00 -24.29
C SER A 490 -6.57 7.21 -22.83
N ILE A 491 -6.04 8.23 -22.15
CA ILE A 491 -6.31 8.49 -20.72
C ILE A 491 -7.58 9.33 -20.59
N ALA A 492 -8.45 8.98 -19.64
CA ALA A 492 -9.65 9.74 -19.33
C ALA A 492 -9.30 11.12 -18.75
N GLU A 493 -9.98 12.17 -19.22
CA GLU A 493 -9.77 13.53 -18.72
C GLU A 493 -10.66 13.80 -17.50
N PRO A 494 -10.18 14.56 -16.49
CA PRO A 494 -10.98 14.91 -15.32
C PRO A 494 -12.00 16.04 -15.58
N PRO A 495 -13.00 16.23 -14.70
CA PRO A 495 -13.30 15.45 -13.50
C PRO A 495 -13.72 14.02 -13.83
N ILE A 496 -13.32 13.05 -13.00
CA ILE A 496 -13.59 11.63 -13.22
C ILE A 496 -14.58 11.12 -12.16
N ALA A 497 -15.66 10.47 -12.61
CA ALA A 497 -16.61 9.78 -11.77
C ALA A 497 -16.35 8.26 -11.80
N LEU A 498 -15.76 7.70 -10.74
CA LEU A 498 -15.43 6.27 -10.67
C LEU A 498 -16.62 5.41 -10.27
N SER A 499 -16.75 4.24 -10.89
CA SER A 499 -17.86 3.31 -10.64
C SER A 499 -17.87 2.78 -9.21
N GLU A 500 -16.71 2.38 -8.66
CA GLU A 500 -16.61 1.89 -7.28
C GLU A 500 -16.90 2.99 -6.26
N ALA A 501 -16.53 4.24 -6.55
CA ALA A 501 -16.82 5.36 -5.66
C ALA A 501 -18.34 5.57 -5.53
N GLN A 502 -19.09 5.40 -6.63
CA GLN A 502 -20.55 5.46 -6.60
C GLN A 502 -21.14 4.30 -5.78
N ALA A 503 -20.60 3.09 -5.93
CA ALA A 503 -21.07 1.92 -5.19
C ALA A 503 -20.82 2.03 -3.69
N TYR A 504 -19.65 2.53 -3.29
CA TYR A 504 -19.39 2.82 -1.88
C TYR A 504 -20.29 3.93 -1.36
N ALA A 505 -20.52 4.99 -2.14
CA ALA A 505 -21.38 6.09 -1.71
C ALA A 505 -22.84 5.64 -1.55
N TYR A 506 -23.33 4.78 -2.44
CA TYR A 506 -24.63 4.13 -2.27
C TYR A 506 -24.68 3.28 -0.99
N GLN A 507 -23.70 2.40 -0.78
CA GLN A 507 -23.62 1.55 0.41
C GLN A 507 -23.54 2.40 1.70
N ALA A 508 -22.74 3.47 1.67
CA ALA A 508 -22.58 4.42 2.76
C ALA A 508 -23.89 5.15 3.07
N ALA A 509 -24.63 5.59 2.05
CA ALA A 509 -25.90 6.27 2.24
C ALA A 509 -26.95 5.33 2.86
N VAL A 510 -27.06 4.09 2.36
CA VAL A 510 -28.00 3.10 2.91
C VAL A 510 -27.63 2.73 4.36
N GLY A 511 -26.37 2.41 4.62
CA GLY A 511 -25.88 2.05 5.96
C GLY A 511 -25.92 3.23 6.94
N GLY A 512 -25.55 4.42 6.48
CA GLY A 512 -25.64 5.66 7.25
C GLY A 512 -27.08 6.00 7.63
N ALA A 513 -28.04 5.87 6.70
CA ALA A 513 -29.46 6.05 7.01
C ALA A 513 -29.97 5.03 8.04
N ALA A 514 -29.49 3.78 7.99
CA ALA A 514 -29.83 2.77 9.00
C ALA A 514 -29.29 3.13 10.39
N LEU A 515 -28.05 3.64 10.48
CA LEU A 515 -27.47 4.13 11.73
C LEU A 515 -28.24 5.33 12.29
N LEU A 516 -28.62 6.28 11.43
CA LEU A 516 -29.41 7.44 11.83
C LEU A 516 -30.76 7.02 12.43
N ASP A 517 -31.49 6.12 11.78
CA ASP A 517 -32.76 5.61 12.31
C ASP A 517 -32.57 4.83 13.62
N ALA A 518 -31.59 3.94 13.68
CA ALA A 518 -31.34 3.10 14.85
C ALA A 518 -31.00 3.91 16.10
N LEU A 519 -30.31 5.05 15.94
CA LEU A 519 -29.87 5.92 17.03
C LEU A 519 -30.70 7.22 17.14
N GLY A 520 -31.85 7.27 16.47
CA GLY A 520 -32.81 8.38 16.60
C GLY A 520 -32.31 9.74 16.09
N ARG A 521 -31.40 9.75 15.11
CA ARG A 521 -30.91 10.97 14.44
C ARG A 521 -31.73 11.30 13.19
N PRO A 522 -32.00 12.58 12.91
CA PRO A 522 -32.75 12.98 11.72
C PRO A 522 -31.91 12.80 10.44
N GLY A 523 -32.58 12.81 9.28
CA GLY A 523 -31.93 12.88 7.95
C GLY A 523 -31.95 11.59 7.14
N ALA A 524 -32.29 10.44 7.75
CA ALA A 524 -32.29 9.14 7.08
C ALA A 524 -33.12 9.09 5.79
N GLY A 525 -34.31 9.71 5.77
CA GLY A 525 -35.17 9.79 4.58
C GLY A 525 -34.48 10.46 3.39
N ARG A 526 -33.92 11.67 3.60
CA ARG A 526 -33.18 12.42 2.57
C ARG A 526 -32.00 11.62 2.01
N VAL A 527 -31.28 10.92 2.89
CA VAL A 527 -30.12 10.10 2.49
C VAL A 527 -30.55 8.90 1.66
N ARG A 528 -31.66 8.24 2.00
CA ARG A 528 -32.21 7.13 1.20
C ARG A 528 -32.72 7.58 -0.16
N ASP A 529 -33.40 8.72 -0.22
CA ASP A 529 -33.88 9.29 -1.48
C ASP A 529 -32.71 9.60 -2.42
N TRP A 530 -31.64 10.20 -1.88
CA TRP A 530 -30.41 10.44 -2.63
C TRP A 530 -29.78 9.13 -3.13
N ALA A 531 -29.68 8.09 -2.29
CA ALA A 531 -29.14 6.78 -2.67
C ALA A 531 -29.97 6.13 -3.79
N ALA A 532 -31.30 6.20 -3.71
CA ALA A 532 -32.19 5.68 -4.74
C ALA A 532 -31.99 6.39 -6.09
N GLN A 533 -31.79 7.71 -6.08
CA GLN A 533 -31.50 8.48 -7.29
C GLN A 533 -30.11 8.15 -7.86
N LEU A 534 -29.08 8.01 -7.02
CA LEU A 534 -27.74 7.59 -7.46
C LEU A 534 -27.81 6.22 -8.15
N ARG A 535 -28.52 5.26 -7.56
CA ARG A 535 -28.73 3.93 -8.14
C ARG A 535 -29.43 3.98 -9.50
N HIS A 536 -30.38 4.89 -9.68
CA HIS A 536 -31.05 5.09 -10.96
C HIS A 536 -30.10 5.69 -12.01
N ARG A 537 -29.43 6.81 -11.69
CA ARG A 537 -28.46 7.48 -12.58
C ARG A 537 -27.32 6.56 -12.98
N PHE A 538 -26.78 5.78 -12.04
CA PHE A 538 -25.72 4.82 -12.31
C PHE A 538 -26.13 3.80 -13.38
N ARG A 539 -27.35 3.26 -13.28
CA ARG A 539 -27.88 2.31 -14.26
C ARG A 539 -28.03 2.91 -15.66
N GLU A 540 -28.35 4.19 -15.74
CA GLU A 540 -28.48 4.88 -17.03
C GLU A 540 -27.14 5.24 -17.67
N ALA A 541 -26.16 5.65 -16.86
CA ALA A 541 -24.91 6.24 -17.37
C ALA A 541 -23.74 5.26 -17.48
N PHE A 542 -23.62 4.26 -16.60
CA PHE A 542 -22.40 3.44 -16.51
C PHE A 542 -22.44 2.16 -17.35
N TRP A 543 -23.60 1.67 -17.78
CA TRP A 543 -23.66 0.37 -18.46
C TRP A 543 -23.17 0.46 -19.90
N VAL A 544 -22.15 -0.35 -20.20
CA VAL A 544 -21.55 -0.51 -21.53
C VAL A 544 -21.58 -1.96 -21.95
N SER A 545 -21.07 -2.28 -23.14
CA SER A 545 -20.93 -3.67 -23.60
C SER A 545 -19.72 -3.83 -24.51
N ASP A 546 -19.06 -4.97 -24.41
CA ASP A 546 -18.00 -5.43 -25.31
C ASP A 546 -18.40 -6.78 -25.96
N ALA A 547 -17.44 -7.49 -26.57
CA ALA A 547 -17.68 -8.79 -27.18
C ALA A 547 -18.02 -9.92 -26.17
N ARG A 548 -17.74 -9.73 -24.87
CA ARG A 548 -17.98 -10.69 -23.78
C ARG A 548 -19.27 -10.39 -23.02
N GLY A 549 -19.90 -9.23 -23.24
CA GLY A 549 -21.23 -8.91 -22.73
C GLY A 549 -21.32 -7.52 -22.13
N SER A 550 -22.41 -7.27 -21.38
CA SER A 550 -22.67 -5.99 -20.72
C SER A 550 -22.04 -5.93 -19.33
N PHE A 551 -21.45 -4.79 -18.99
CA PHE A 551 -20.84 -4.53 -17.68
C PHE A 551 -20.79 -3.02 -17.42
N PRO A 552 -20.70 -2.58 -16.15
CA PRO A 552 -20.45 -1.17 -15.82
C PRO A 552 -19.05 -0.69 -16.27
N ALA A 553 -19.00 0.47 -16.93
CA ALA A 553 -17.76 1.19 -17.23
C ALA A 553 -16.97 1.49 -15.95
N ILE A 554 -15.64 1.54 -16.03
CA ILE A 554 -14.81 1.87 -14.87
C ILE A 554 -15.10 3.28 -14.35
N ALA A 555 -15.38 4.22 -15.25
CA ALA A 555 -15.62 5.62 -14.94
C ALA A 555 -16.46 6.33 -16.01
N LEU A 556 -16.95 7.53 -15.67
CA LEU A 556 -17.25 8.59 -16.63
C LEU A 556 -16.10 9.60 -16.65
N ASP A 557 -15.69 10.06 -17.83
CA ASP A 557 -14.71 11.14 -17.99
C ASP A 557 -15.33 12.54 -17.81
N GLY A 558 -14.54 13.60 -17.94
CA GLY A 558 -15.00 14.98 -17.80
C GLY A 558 -16.00 15.44 -18.87
N ALA A 559 -16.15 14.68 -19.97
CA ALA A 559 -17.20 14.87 -20.96
C ALA A 559 -18.42 13.95 -20.71
N LYS A 560 -18.46 13.29 -19.55
CA LYS A 560 -19.44 12.30 -19.10
C LYS A 560 -19.57 11.11 -20.04
N LYS A 561 -18.49 10.79 -20.75
CA LYS A 561 -18.43 9.61 -21.60
C LYS A 561 -18.03 8.41 -20.75
N PRO A 562 -18.75 7.28 -20.85
CA PRO A 562 -18.34 6.05 -20.20
C PRO A 562 -16.99 5.57 -20.75
N VAL A 563 -16.08 5.18 -19.85
CA VAL A 563 -14.79 4.58 -20.16
C VAL A 563 -14.97 3.04 -20.18
N PRO A 564 -15.07 2.39 -21.37
CA PRO A 564 -15.57 1.03 -21.48
C PRO A 564 -14.47 -0.04 -21.34
N THR A 565 -13.44 0.24 -20.52
CA THR A 565 -12.38 -0.72 -20.24
C THR A 565 -12.81 -1.62 -19.09
N ALA A 566 -12.90 -2.93 -19.33
CA ALA A 566 -13.18 -3.89 -18.27
C ALA A 566 -11.98 -3.98 -17.31
N THR A 567 -12.28 -3.88 -16.01
CA THR A 567 -11.28 -3.86 -14.94
C THR A 567 -11.83 -4.58 -13.71
N SER A 568 -10.94 -4.82 -12.74
CA SER A 568 -11.32 -5.38 -11.44
C SER A 568 -12.26 -4.49 -10.61
N ASN A 569 -12.41 -3.19 -10.93
CA ASN A 569 -13.33 -2.27 -10.22
C ASN A 569 -14.77 -2.80 -10.18
N LEU A 570 -15.15 -3.60 -11.17
CA LEU A 570 -16.40 -4.37 -11.19
C LEU A 570 -16.66 -5.15 -9.89
N GLY A 571 -15.63 -5.77 -9.30
CA GLY A 571 -15.72 -6.52 -8.07
C GLY A 571 -16.10 -5.69 -6.85
N HIS A 572 -15.81 -4.39 -6.88
CA HIS A 572 -16.15 -3.45 -5.80
C HIS A 572 -17.61 -2.98 -5.83
N LEU A 573 -18.35 -3.29 -6.91
CA LEU A 573 -19.79 -3.01 -7.01
C LEU A 573 -20.65 -4.07 -6.28
N LEU A 574 -20.14 -5.30 -6.19
CA LEU A 574 -20.83 -6.44 -5.59
C LEU A 574 -20.95 -6.29 -4.06
N GLY A 575 -22.09 -6.69 -3.49
CA GLY A 575 -22.35 -6.62 -2.05
C GLY A 575 -22.68 -5.22 -1.53
N THR A 576 -22.73 -4.21 -2.41
CA THR A 576 -23.06 -2.82 -2.04
C THR A 576 -24.57 -2.55 -2.06
N GLY A 577 -25.35 -3.38 -2.76
CA GLY A 577 -26.77 -3.18 -3.05
C GLY A 577 -27.05 -2.21 -4.22
N LEU A 578 -26.02 -1.64 -4.84
CA LEU A 578 -26.18 -0.78 -6.01
C LEU A 578 -26.78 -1.55 -7.20
N LEU A 579 -26.27 -2.76 -7.42
CA LEU A 579 -26.72 -3.65 -8.49
C LEU A 579 -27.98 -4.43 -8.08
N ASP A 580 -28.85 -4.73 -9.04
CA ASP A 580 -29.86 -5.79 -8.88
C ASP A 580 -29.26 -7.20 -9.11
N PRO A 581 -30.00 -8.29 -8.83
CA PRO A 581 -29.47 -9.64 -8.98
C PRO A 581 -29.03 -10.02 -10.40
N ALA A 582 -29.68 -9.49 -11.45
CA ALA A 582 -29.30 -9.80 -12.83
C ALA A 582 -28.03 -9.04 -13.22
N GLU A 583 -27.92 -7.79 -12.79
CA GLU A 583 -26.74 -6.95 -12.93
C GLU A 583 -25.53 -7.55 -12.18
N ALA A 584 -25.72 -8.01 -10.95
CA ALA A 584 -24.70 -8.70 -10.16
C ALA A 584 -24.24 -9.99 -10.86
N ALA A 585 -25.15 -10.76 -11.45
CA ALA A 585 -24.80 -11.94 -12.23
C ALA A 585 -23.99 -11.62 -13.49
N ALA A 586 -24.31 -10.54 -14.19
CA ALA A 586 -23.53 -10.08 -15.34
C ALA A 586 -22.11 -9.66 -14.93
N VAL A 587 -21.97 -8.93 -13.82
CA VAL A 587 -20.68 -8.56 -13.25
C VAL A 587 -19.89 -9.79 -12.81
N ALA A 588 -20.53 -10.75 -12.13
CA ALA A 588 -19.90 -11.99 -11.70
C ALA A 588 -19.37 -12.82 -12.88
N ALA A 589 -20.15 -12.94 -13.96
CA ALA A 589 -19.73 -13.58 -15.19
C ALA A 589 -18.51 -12.85 -15.80
N ARG A 590 -18.57 -11.53 -15.91
CA ARG A 590 -17.47 -10.72 -16.48
C ARG A 590 -16.16 -10.87 -15.72
N LEU A 591 -16.21 -10.90 -14.38
CA LEU A 591 -15.03 -11.10 -13.52
C LEU A 591 -14.41 -12.49 -13.66
N GLY A 592 -15.21 -13.51 -14.00
CA GLY A 592 -14.77 -14.87 -14.23
C GLY A 592 -14.15 -15.10 -15.61
N GLU A 593 -14.20 -14.12 -16.51
CA GLU A 593 -13.60 -14.22 -17.84
C GLU A 593 -12.07 -14.23 -17.77
N PRO A 594 -11.38 -14.99 -18.65
CA PRO A 594 -9.94 -15.23 -18.56
C PRO A 594 -9.07 -14.00 -18.84
N ASP A 595 -9.63 -12.92 -19.39
CA ASP A 595 -8.94 -11.64 -19.55
C ASP A 595 -8.82 -10.89 -18.21
N LEU A 596 -9.71 -11.12 -17.25
CA LEU A 596 -9.66 -10.58 -15.89
C LEU A 596 -9.16 -11.59 -14.85
N ASP A 597 -9.75 -12.79 -14.78
CA ASP A 597 -9.26 -13.86 -13.90
C ASP A 597 -7.98 -14.45 -14.48
N SER A 598 -6.84 -14.18 -13.84
CA SER A 598 -5.53 -14.67 -14.27
C SER A 598 -5.24 -16.12 -13.88
N GLY A 599 -6.08 -16.72 -13.03
CA GLY A 599 -5.83 -17.98 -12.34
C GLY A 599 -4.92 -17.84 -11.10
N TYR A 600 -4.32 -16.66 -10.89
CA TYR A 600 -3.67 -16.26 -9.63
C TYR A 600 -4.45 -15.19 -8.86
N GLY A 601 -5.46 -14.56 -9.49
CA GLY A 601 -6.32 -13.51 -8.94
C GLY A 601 -6.87 -12.60 -10.05
N LEU A 602 -7.50 -11.49 -9.69
CA LEU A 602 -8.02 -10.54 -10.68
C LEU A 602 -6.91 -9.62 -11.20
N ARG A 603 -6.78 -9.52 -12.52
CA ARG A 603 -6.01 -8.46 -13.17
C ARG A 603 -6.73 -7.13 -12.98
N THR A 604 -5.96 -6.11 -12.68
CA THR A 604 -6.47 -4.73 -12.57
C THR A 604 -7.04 -4.20 -13.89
N MET A 605 -6.67 -4.78 -15.02
CA MET A 605 -7.16 -4.42 -16.34
C MET A 605 -7.31 -5.68 -17.20
N SER A 606 -8.35 -5.70 -18.03
CA SER A 606 -8.52 -6.75 -19.03
C SER A 606 -7.27 -6.90 -19.89
N ALA A 607 -6.83 -8.14 -20.08
CA ALA A 607 -5.71 -8.47 -20.97
C ALA A 607 -5.98 -8.13 -22.45
N ASP A 608 -7.24 -7.85 -22.82
CA ASP A 608 -7.63 -7.47 -24.18
C ASP A 608 -7.45 -5.96 -24.45
N ALA A 609 -7.26 -5.13 -23.42
CA ALA A 609 -7.08 -3.67 -23.56
C ALA A 609 -5.67 -3.33 -24.05
N LEU A 610 -5.52 -2.29 -24.89
CA LEU A 610 -4.21 -1.90 -25.41
C LEU A 610 -3.23 -1.44 -24.31
N GLY A 611 -3.79 -0.89 -23.24
CA GLY A 611 -3.04 -0.45 -22.06
C GLY A 611 -2.55 -1.58 -21.14
N PHE A 612 -2.97 -2.83 -21.40
CA PHE A 612 -2.62 -3.95 -20.54
C PHE A 612 -1.11 -4.18 -20.48
N ASN A 613 -0.59 -4.22 -19.27
CA ASN A 613 0.76 -4.63 -18.95
C ASN A 613 0.70 -5.55 -17.72
N PRO A 614 1.15 -6.82 -17.81
CA PRO A 614 1.13 -7.73 -16.67
C PRO A 614 1.98 -7.24 -15.49
N LEU A 615 2.89 -6.28 -15.70
CA LEU A 615 3.66 -5.59 -14.66
C LEU A 615 3.30 -4.09 -14.55
N GLY A 616 2.14 -3.69 -15.06
CA GLY A 616 1.58 -2.34 -14.91
C GLY A 616 0.90 -2.19 -13.55
N TYR A 617 1.26 -1.14 -12.80
CA TYR A 617 0.86 -0.96 -11.39
C TYR A 617 -0.66 -1.05 -11.18
N HIS A 618 -1.47 -0.33 -11.96
CA HIS A 618 -2.93 -0.51 -12.01
C HIS A 618 -3.46 -0.87 -13.40
N ALA A 619 -2.55 -1.30 -14.29
CA ALA A 619 -2.84 -1.56 -15.70
C ALA A 619 -2.62 -3.04 -16.07
N GLY A 620 -2.69 -3.97 -15.11
CA GLY A 620 -2.69 -5.39 -15.41
C GLY A 620 -2.18 -6.32 -14.29
N THR A 621 -1.47 -5.80 -13.29
CA THR A 621 -1.07 -6.59 -12.11
C THR A 621 -2.28 -7.12 -11.31
N VAL A 622 -2.02 -8.12 -10.46
CA VAL A 622 -2.98 -8.66 -9.48
C VAL A 622 -2.73 -8.03 -8.12
N TRP A 623 -3.78 -7.48 -7.54
CA TRP A 623 -3.77 -6.95 -6.17
C TRP A 623 -4.56 -7.90 -5.26
N PRO A 624 -3.93 -8.49 -4.22
CA PRO A 624 -4.61 -9.45 -3.34
C PRO A 624 -5.88 -8.89 -2.70
N HIS A 625 -5.85 -7.62 -2.25
CA HIS A 625 -6.99 -7.00 -1.58
C HIS A 625 -8.18 -6.78 -2.52
N ASP A 626 -7.93 -6.32 -3.75
CA ASP A 626 -8.92 -6.11 -4.82
C ASP A 626 -9.63 -7.43 -5.15
N THR A 627 -8.84 -8.49 -5.33
CA THR A 627 -9.38 -9.84 -5.52
C THR A 627 -10.21 -10.29 -4.32
N ALA A 628 -9.78 -10.02 -3.09
CA ALA A 628 -10.52 -10.41 -1.89
C ALA A 628 -11.85 -9.65 -1.72
N ILE A 629 -11.90 -8.37 -2.11
CA ILE A 629 -13.14 -7.58 -2.13
C ILE A 629 -14.14 -8.20 -3.11
N ALA A 630 -13.70 -8.52 -4.33
CA ALA A 630 -14.53 -9.22 -5.31
C ALA A 630 -15.02 -10.57 -4.77
N VAL A 631 -14.15 -11.37 -4.15
CA VAL A 631 -14.52 -12.67 -3.54
C VAL A 631 -15.61 -12.52 -2.49
N GLN A 632 -15.52 -11.52 -1.60
CA GLN A 632 -16.56 -11.26 -0.59
C GLN A 632 -17.89 -10.84 -1.23
N GLY A 633 -17.84 -9.92 -2.20
CA GLY A 633 -19.01 -9.47 -2.94
C GLY A 633 -19.69 -10.60 -3.71
N LEU A 634 -18.91 -11.43 -4.42
CA LEU A 634 -19.41 -12.58 -5.16
C LEU A 634 -20.14 -13.59 -4.25
N VAL A 635 -19.59 -13.91 -3.07
CA VAL A 635 -20.30 -14.79 -2.11
C VAL A 635 -21.57 -14.12 -1.59
N ALA A 636 -21.52 -12.82 -1.25
CA ALA A 636 -22.68 -12.09 -0.75
C ALA A 636 -23.84 -12.02 -1.77
N GLU A 637 -23.51 -11.94 -3.06
CA GLU A 637 -24.49 -11.88 -4.17
C GLU A 637 -24.88 -13.28 -4.70
N GLY A 638 -24.37 -14.37 -4.12
CA GLY A 638 -24.76 -15.73 -4.50
C GLY A 638 -24.01 -16.32 -5.71
N HIS A 639 -22.78 -15.88 -5.96
CA HIS A 639 -21.88 -16.36 -7.01
C HIS A 639 -20.61 -17.03 -6.47
N PRO A 640 -20.71 -18.05 -5.58
CA PRO A 640 -19.57 -18.64 -4.90
C PRO A 640 -18.59 -19.37 -5.82
N ALA A 641 -19.02 -19.84 -6.99
CA ALA A 641 -18.14 -20.55 -7.94
C ALA A 641 -16.99 -19.65 -8.46
N VAL A 642 -17.32 -18.42 -8.88
CA VAL A 642 -16.31 -17.44 -9.31
C VAL A 642 -15.44 -17.03 -8.12
N ALA A 643 -16.06 -16.83 -6.95
CA ALA A 643 -15.36 -16.48 -5.72
C ALA A 643 -14.32 -17.55 -5.32
N ALA A 644 -14.69 -18.83 -5.36
CA ALA A 644 -13.81 -19.94 -5.03
C ALA A 644 -12.63 -20.06 -6.00
N SER A 645 -12.85 -19.83 -7.31
CA SER A 645 -11.78 -19.79 -8.32
C SER A 645 -10.73 -18.72 -7.99
N LEU A 646 -11.17 -17.48 -7.75
CA LEU A 646 -10.29 -16.36 -7.43
C LEU A 646 -9.54 -16.56 -6.10
N ALA A 647 -10.24 -17.05 -5.08
CA ALA A 647 -9.65 -17.37 -3.78
C ALA A 647 -8.58 -18.47 -3.88
N ALA A 648 -8.85 -19.51 -4.68
CA ALA A 648 -7.88 -20.56 -4.96
C ALA A 648 -6.67 -20.04 -5.73
N GLY A 649 -6.85 -19.05 -6.62
CA GLY A 649 -5.76 -18.37 -7.31
C GLY A 649 -4.79 -17.67 -6.36
N LEU A 650 -5.30 -16.89 -5.41
CA LEU A 650 -4.46 -16.24 -4.38
C LEU A 650 -3.74 -17.27 -3.50
N LEU A 651 -4.42 -18.36 -3.12
CA LEU A 651 -3.81 -19.42 -2.34
C LEU A 651 -2.70 -20.15 -3.10
N ARG A 652 -2.86 -20.33 -4.42
CA ARG A 652 -1.85 -20.87 -5.33
C ARG A 652 -0.62 -19.97 -5.44
N ALA A 653 -0.80 -18.65 -5.40
CA ALA A 653 0.31 -17.68 -5.47
C ALA A 653 1.05 -17.50 -4.12
N ALA A 654 0.40 -17.80 -2.99
CA ALA A 654 0.95 -17.54 -1.66
C ALA A 654 2.33 -18.17 -1.37
N PRO A 655 2.65 -19.41 -1.79
CA PRO A 655 3.97 -20.02 -1.53
C PRO A 655 5.14 -19.26 -2.16
N GLU A 656 4.94 -18.63 -3.32
CA GLU A 656 5.96 -17.84 -4.04
C GLU A 656 6.39 -16.59 -3.25
N PHE A 657 5.59 -16.20 -2.25
CA PHE A 657 5.83 -15.08 -1.37
C PHE A 657 5.90 -15.50 0.11
N ASP A 658 6.33 -16.73 0.42
CA ASP A 658 6.41 -17.28 1.78
C ASP A 658 5.12 -17.09 2.60
N TYR A 659 3.96 -17.16 1.94
CA TYR A 659 2.63 -16.89 2.52
C TYR A 659 2.43 -15.46 3.05
N ARG A 660 3.31 -14.52 2.67
CA ARG A 660 3.17 -13.07 2.88
C ARG A 660 2.91 -12.42 1.53
N LEU A 661 1.65 -12.44 1.09
CA LEU A 661 1.23 -11.81 -0.16
C LEU A 661 1.67 -10.33 -0.19
N PRO A 662 2.32 -9.88 -1.28
CA PRO A 662 2.77 -8.50 -1.41
C PRO A 662 1.59 -7.55 -1.63
N GLU A 663 1.88 -6.26 -1.70
CA GLU A 663 0.95 -5.23 -2.16
C GLU A 663 0.30 -5.60 -3.50
N LEU A 664 1.12 -6.05 -4.47
CA LEU A 664 0.71 -6.50 -5.79
C LEU A 664 1.76 -7.46 -6.39
N PHE A 665 1.35 -8.24 -7.40
CA PHE A 665 2.22 -9.09 -8.20
C PHE A 665 1.76 -9.15 -9.66
N GLY A 666 2.57 -9.73 -10.55
CA GLY A 666 2.32 -9.72 -11.98
C GLY A 666 1.01 -10.43 -12.38
N GLY A 667 0.27 -9.85 -13.32
CA GLY A 667 -0.96 -10.41 -13.89
C GLY A 667 -0.71 -11.41 -15.01
N THR A 668 0.21 -12.36 -14.77
CA THR A 668 0.52 -13.45 -15.70
C THR A 668 -0.62 -14.46 -15.80
N ASP A 669 -0.67 -15.21 -16.90
CA ASP A 669 -1.73 -16.21 -17.13
C ASP A 669 -1.32 -17.61 -16.65
N ALA A 670 -1.91 -18.05 -15.54
CA ALA A 670 -1.70 -19.39 -15.00
C ALA A 670 -2.15 -20.49 -15.98
N ARG A 671 -3.18 -20.25 -16.80
CA ARG A 671 -3.72 -21.23 -17.76
C ARG A 671 -2.79 -21.42 -18.95
N ALA A 672 -1.98 -20.41 -19.27
CA ALA A 672 -0.90 -20.49 -20.24
C ALA A 672 0.40 -21.08 -19.68
N GLY A 673 0.43 -21.44 -18.38
CA GLY A 673 1.63 -21.96 -17.71
C GLY A 673 2.66 -20.90 -17.34
N GLU A 674 2.27 -19.62 -17.30
CA GLU A 674 3.15 -18.55 -16.88
C GLU A 674 3.38 -18.58 -15.36
N PRO A 675 4.60 -18.25 -14.88
CA PRO A 675 4.90 -18.23 -13.45
C PRO A 675 4.23 -17.04 -12.75
N VAL A 676 4.11 -17.12 -11.43
CA VAL A 676 3.86 -15.93 -10.60
C VAL A 676 5.10 -15.05 -10.66
N LEU A 677 4.93 -13.79 -11.08
CA LEU A 677 6.03 -12.82 -11.15
C LEU A 677 5.89 -11.79 -10.03
N ALA A 678 6.97 -11.53 -9.30
CA ALA A 678 6.97 -10.45 -8.32
C ALA A 678 6.93 -9.08 -9.00
N TYR A 679 6.15 -8.15 -8.43
CA TYR A 679 6.28 -6.74 -8.81
C TYR A 679 7.48 -6.12 -8.08
N PRO A 680 8.45 -5.50 -8.78
CA PRO A 680 9.75 -5.22 -8.18
C PRO A 680 9.71 -4.38 -6.91
N ALA A 681 8.87 -3.34 -6.87
CA ALA A 681 8.82 -2.36 -5.79
C ALA A 681 7.66 -2.56 -4.80
N ALA A 682 6.97 -3.71 -4.84
CA ALA A 682 5.79 -3.95 -4.02
C ALA A 682 6.14 -3.97 -2.52
N CYS A 683 5.31 -3.31 -1.71
CA CYS A 683 5.43 -3.39 -0.26
C CYS A 683 5.14 -4.82 0.24
N ARG A 684 5.92 -5.28 1.22
CA ARG A 684 5.79 -6.63 1.80
C ARG A 684 6.29 -6.62 3.26
N PRO A 685 5.40 -6.63 4.27
CA PRO A 685 3.93 -6.70 4.17
C PRO A 685 3.26 -5.37 3.78
N GLN A 686 2.01 -5.46 3.31
CA GLN A 686 1.08 -4.36 3.05
C GLN A 686 -0.24 -4.63 3.79
N ALA A 687 -0.84 -3.62 4.41
CA ALA A 687 -1.99 -3.73 5.32
C ALA A 687 -3.17 -4.50 4.72
N TRP A 688 -3.68 -4.03 3.59
CA TRP A 688 -4.85 -4.64 2.95
C TRP A 688 -4.59 -6.04 2.42
N SER A 689 -3.35 -6.35 2.00
CA SER A 689 -2.95 -7.69 1.55
C SER A 689 -2.79 -8.64 2.73
N ALA A 690 -2.31 -8.15 3.87
CA ALA A 690 -2.20 -8.93 5.11
C ALA A 690 -3.58 -9.26 5.71
N ALA A 691 -4.62 -8.49 5.39
CA ALA A 691 -6.01 -8.73 5.79
C ALA A 691 -6.76 -9.74 4.91
N VAL A 692 -6.33 -9.94 3.65
CA VAL A 692 -6.92 -10.89 2.68
C VAL A 692 -7.25 -12.26 3.26
N PRO A 693 -6.38 -12.92 4.04
CA PRO A 693 -6.65 -14.29 4.49
C PRO A 693 -7.90 -14.38 5.38
N VAL A 694 -8.20 -13.32 6.14
CA VAL A 694 -9.41 -13.24 6.97
C VAL A 694 -10.64 -13.06 6.09
N ALA A 695 -10.55 -12.25 5.05
CA ALA A 695 -11.63 -12.04 4.08
C ALA A 695 -11.96 -13.32 3.30
N LEU A 696 -10.94 -14.06 2.85
CA LEU A 696 -11.10 -15.35 2.18
C LEU A 696 -11.76 -16.39 3.10
N LEU A 697 -11.32 -16.45 4.37
CA LEU A 697 -11.95 -17.30 5.38
C LEU A 697 -13.42 -16.92 5.60
N GLN A 698 -13.72 -15.63 5.72
CA GLN A 698 -15.09 -15.13 5.87
C GLN A 698 -15.97 -15.55 4.69
N ALA A 699 -15.47 -15.41 3.46
CA ALA A 699 -16.16 -15.81 2.25
C ALA A 699 -16.41 -17.32 2.19
N ALA A 700 -15.38 -18.14 2.46
CA ALA A 700 -15.51 -19.60 2.47
C ALA A 700 -16.54 -20.10 3.49
N LEU A 701 -16.62 -19.48 4.66
CA LEU A 701 -17.60 -19.80 5.71
C LEU A 701 -19.00 -19.21 5.46
N GLY A 702 -19.17 -18.34 4.47
CA GLY A 702 -20.37 -17.53 4.30
C GLY A 702 -20.73 -16.78 5.58
N LEU A 703 -19.71 -16.26 6.29
CA LEU A 703 -19.83 -15.68 7.61
C LEU A 703 -20.29 -14.22 7.54
N ALA A 704 -21.44 -13.93 8.15
CA ALA A 704 -21.98 -12.56 8.23
C ALA A 704 -22.69 -12.32 9.56
N ALA A 705 -22.39 -11.20 10.22
CA ALA A 705 -23.03 -10.76 11.45
C ALA A 705 -24.03 -9.62 11.20
N ASP A 706 -25.13 -9.66 11.93
CA ASP A 706 -26.13 -8.59 12.08
C ASP A 706 -26.62 -8.63 13.52
N VAL A 707 -25.78 -8.15 14.43
CA VAL A 707 -26.04 -8.12 15.87
C VAL A 707 -27.29 -7.31 16.22
N PRO A 708 -27.57 -6.14 15.60
CA PRO A 708 -28.83 -5.42 15.81
C PRO A 708 -30.07 -6.26 15.48
N ALA A 709 -30.01 -7.08 14.42
CA ALA A 709 -31.08 -8.02 14.08
C ALA A 709 -31.01 -9.35 14.86
N GLY A 710 -30.00 -9.55 15.69
CA GLY A 710 -29.74 -10.81 16.38
C GLY A 710 -29.49 -11.98 15.43
N VAL A 711 -28.73 -11.78 14.34
CA VAL A 711 -28.39 -12.84 13.37
C VAL A 711 -26.88 -13.01 13.13
N LEU A 712 -26.42 -14.26 13.11
CA LEU A 712 -25.07 -14.69 12.72
C LEU A 712 -25.29 -15.78 11.68
N ARG A 713 -24.95 -15.48 10.43
CA ARG A 713 -25.06 -16.43 9.34
C ARG A 713 -23.71 -17.14 9.20
N VAL A 714 -23.76 -18.45 9.12
CA VAL A 714 -22.62 -19.30 8.76
C VAL A 714 -23.14 -20.29 7.73
N ARG A 715 -22.75 -20.08 6.48
CA ARG A 715 -23.21 -20.85 5.33
C ARG A 715 -22.01 -21.20 4.46
N PRO A 716 -21.22 -22.23 4.84
CA PRO A 716 -20.06 -22.62 4.05
C PRO A 716 -20.49 -22.91 2.62
N ALA A 717 -19.83 -22.27 1.66
CA ALA A 717 -20.13 -22.45 0.26
C ALA A 717 -19.53 -23.79 -0.22
N ALA A 718 -20.32 -24.60 -0.91
CA ALA A 718 -19.92 -25.93 -1.36
C ALA A 718 -18.73 -25.86 -2.34
N GLU A 719 -18.59 -24.75 -3.05
CA GLU A 719 -17.51 -24.45 -4.00
C GLU A 719 -16.15 -24.29 -3.30
N PHE A 720 -16.14 -24.10 -1.97
CA PHE A 720 -14.93 -24.10 -1.14
C PHE A 720 -14.66 -25.47 -0.48
N ALA A 721 -15.25 -26.57 -0.98
CA ALA A 721 -15.11 -27.90 -0.38
C ALA A 721 -13.66 -28.33 -0.11
N ASP A 722 -12.72 -27.98 -0.99
CA ASP A 722 -11.28 -28.30 -0.84
C ASP A 722 -10.64 -27.64 0.39
N TRP A 723 -11.33 -26.68 1.01
CA TRP A 723 -10.87 -25.99 2.21
C TRP A 723 -11.37 -26.65 3.49
N PHE A 724 -12.23 -27.67 3.37
CA PHE A 724 -12.83 -28.39 4.49
C PHE A 724 -12.27 -29.83 4.58
N PRO A 725 -12.17 -30.43 5.78
CA PRO A 725 -12.62 -29.93 7.08
C PRO A 725 -11.76 -28.78 7.61
N LEU A 726 -12.40 -27.87 8.34
CA LEU A 726 -11.79 -26.68 8.91
C LEU A 726 -12.35 -26.42 10.31
N ARG A 727 -11.51 -26.09 11.27
CA ARG A 727 -11.93 -25.50 12.55
C ARG A 727 -11.17 -24.21 12.75
N VAL A 728 -11.89 -23.12 12.95
CA VAL A 728 -11.31 -21.81 13.22
C VAL A 728 -11.90 -21.22 14.50
N GLY A 729 -11.02 -20.97 15.47
CA GLY A 729 -11.27 -20.17 16.66
C GLY A 729 -10.54 -18.84 16.58
N GLY A 730 -10.84 -17.95 17.53
CA GLY A 730 -10.31 -16.58 17.55
C GLY A 730 -11.19 -15.56 16.84
N LEU A 731 -12.33 -16.00 16.28
CA LEU A 731 -13.37 -15.14 15.73
C LEU A 731 -14.19 -14.48 16.85
N GLN A 732 -14.79 -13.33 16.59
CA GLN A 732 -15.60 -12.59 17.57
C GLN A 732 -16.83 -11.94 16.94
N VAL A 733 -17.92 -11.89 17.70
CA VAL A 733 -19.16 -11.15 17.37
C VAL A 733 -19.66 -10.49 18.65
N ALA A 734 -19.91 -9.18 18.65
CA ALA A 734 -20.26 -8.41 19.84
C ALA A 734 -19.32 -8.65 21.04
N GLY A 735 -18.02 -8.79 20.78
CA GLY A 735 -16.99 -9.11 21.78
C GLY A 735 -17.02 -10.54 22.33
N HIS A 736 -17.98 -11.38 21.91
CA HIS A 736 -18.06 -12.78 22.31
C HIS A 736 -17.20 -13.68 21.41
N PRO A 737 -16.39 -14.59 21.98
CA PRO A 737 -15.63 -15.55 21.19
C PRO A 737 -16.54 -16.50 20.41
N VAL A 738 -16.24 -16.67 19.13
CA VAL A 738 -16.89 -17.60 18.22
C VAL A 738 -15.85 -18.61 17.71
N THR A 739 -16.23 -19.88 17.66
CA THR A 739 -15.48 -20.92 16.96
C THR A 739 -16.41 -21.56 15.92
N VAL A 740 -15.93 -21.66 14.69
CA VAL A 740 -16.65 -22.31 13.59
C VAL A 740 -15.90 -23.59 13.22
N THR A 741 -16.62 -24.70 13.15
CA THR A 741 -16.12 -25.97 12.63
C THR A 741 -16.95 -26.35 11.41
N VAL A 742 -16.29 -26.61 10.28
CA VAL A 742 -16.91 -27.12 9.05
C VAL A 742 -16.35 -28.52 8.82
N ASP A 743 -17.24 -29.52 8.70
CA ASP A 743 -16.83 -30.88 8.38
C ASP A 743 -16.56 -31.08 6.88
N ALA A 744 -16.07 -32.26 6.50
CA ALA A 744 -15.76 -32.59 5.10
C ALA A 744 -16.99 -32.59 4.17
N THR A 745 -18.21 -32.55 4.71
CA THR A 745 -19.46 -32.45 3.94
C THR A 745 -19.94 -31.00 3.81
N GLY A 746 -19.22 -30.04 4.38
CA GLY A 746 -19.57 -28.62 4.36
C GLY A 746 -20.55 -28.21 5.46
N ARG A 747 -20.90 -29.09 6.40
CA ARG A 747 -21.81 -28.74 7.51
C ARG A 747 -21.08 -27.95 8.58
N ALA A 748 -21.66 -26.82 8.99
CA ALA A 748 -21.08 -25.95 10.00
C ALA A 748 -21.65 -26.21 11.40
N ARG A 749 -20.77 -26.19 12.40
CA ARG A 749 -21.11 -26.07 13.82
C ARG A 749 -20.47 -24.80 14.38
N VAL A 750 -21.28 -24.01 15.08
CA VAL A 750 -20.85 -22.77 15.73
C VAL A 750 -20.86 -22.96 17.24
N GLU A 751 -19.75 -22.63 17.90
CA GLU A 751 -19.60 -22.63 19.34
C GLU A 751 -19.36 -21.20 19.82
N THR A 752 -20.15 -20.74 20.79
CA THR A 752 -20.01 -19.41 21.40
C THR A 752 -19.74 -19.56 22.90
N ALA A 753 -18.72 -18.89 23.43
CA ALA A 753 -18.43 -18.90 24.86
C ALA A 753 -18.99 -17.62 25.52
N GLY A 754 -19.90 -17.76 26.50
CA GLY A 754 -20.36 -16.62 27.31
C GLY A 754 -21.87 -16.44 27.56
N GLY A 755 -22.68 -17.52 27.61
CA GLY A 755 -24.15 -17.42 27.67
C GLY A 755 -24.77 -17.44 26.28
N PRO A 756 -26.11 -17.37 26.14
CA PRO A 756 -26.74 -17.31 24.82
C PRO A 756 -26.22 -16.06 24.12
N ALA A 757 -25.45 -16.22 23.04
CA ALA A 757 -25.17 -15.10 22.15
C ALA A 757 -26.53 -14.48 21.77
N PRO A 758 -26.67 -13.15 21.69
CA PRO A 758 -27.93 -12.48 21.34
C PRO A 758 -28.33 -12.71 19.87
N VAL A 759 -27.89 -13.83 19.29
CA VAL A 759 -27.72 -14.00 17.87
C VAL A 759 -28.13 -15.42 17.46
N VAL A 760 -29.16 -15.52 16.62
CA VAL A 760 -29.60 -16.76 16.00
C VAL A 760 -28.58 -17.16 14.94
N VAL A 761 -27.97 -18.33 15.13
CA VAL A 761 -27.11 -18.95 14.12
C VAL A 761 -27.99 -19.53 13.02
N THR A 762 -27.85 -19.04 11.79
CA THR A 762 -28.57 -19.59 10.64
C THR A 762 -27.58 -20.20 9.64
N GLY A 763 -27.69 -21.52 9.46
CA GLY A 763 -26.89 -22.33 8.55
C GLY A 763 -27.53 -23.71 8.38
N PRO A 764 -27.26 -24.42 7.27
CA PRO A 764 -27.71 -25.79 7.06
C PRO A 764 -27.07 -26.80 8.02
#